data_AF-A0A7I8N041-F1
#
_entry.id   AF-A0A7I8N041-F1
#
_cell.length_a   1.000
_cell.length_b   1.000
_cell.length_c   1.000
_cell.angle_alpha   90.00
_cell.angle_beta   90.00
_cell.angle_gamma   90.00
#
_symmetry.space_group_name_H-M   'P 1'
#
loop_
_entity.id
_entity.type
_entity.pdbx_description
1 polymer ?
#
loop_
_entity_poly.entity_id
_entity_poly.type
_entity_poly.pdbx_seq_one_letter_code
_entity_poly.pdbx_strand_id
1 'polypeptide(L)'
;MGVRLQKILYATDFSRFAPTGIAYSVAMARRFNAKLIIFHSVQTARDDLFGTDVAKAKLPSDHIRKQTVDRITELMRGHDVSWKPLIAFGDSVANIRPLVEHRNIDLVIAMSYGLSGLKRMLMGTVVERMARSLQRPLIIVRPTEDGPEHSPPPSRIVMSCDFSPASQVALRYTVELTNAMGAELHLLHAIEAPLDEDVVEPTEAPYEQVQAMLQDRLKQRLRQLLVNLEADIPKVMIDVVQGVPGEGIPTYARKHGADLMAAGVKPGEKRFQFLSGSTTEALIRKGPCPLLVVPADIPAELMKRPGMDEKAGHRSQPTGIVRDHRFLHHVTGDDHPENPRRLTAVYEMLDTPEMRPLWRKVEFREASCDELLMLHAPEYLQQIAATQGQPQSALTMDTVTSEGSYLAARLAVGGYVEAIRQVVEGRIPNAIALVRPPGHHAERSRALGYCLFNNVALGAAYARRYLGMDRVLIVDWDVHHGNGTQHLFEQDNTVLFFSIHQYPHFPKTGFFTEAGIGHGEGYTINVPLPKGYGDGDYVAILENLLRPVARDFTPDLVLVSAGFDIHPEDPLGGMGVTPRGFAGMTRSLLDLSEEVCDGRIVFVLEGGYNPPALADSVQAVLRETSGNSRTDIAEIMAQAEPKKLKYALKRSIGVHANFWPSLRKRKFA
;
A
#
# COMPACT_ATOMS: atom_id res chain seq x y z
N MET A 1 -2.54 -5.75 21.90
CA MET A 1 -3.81 -5.03 22.19
C MET A 1 -4.58 -4.96 20.87
N GLY A 2 -5.69 -5.71 20.77
CA GLY A 2 -6.41 -6.01 19.52
C GLY A 2 -7.60 -5.08 19.22
N VAL A 3 -8.43 -5.47 18.24
CA VAL A 3 -9.67 -4.78 17.83
C VAL A 3 -10.45 -4.33 19.07
N ARG A 4 -10.88 -3.06 19.12
CA ARG A 4 -11.76 -2.55 20.18
C ARG A 4 -13.14 -2.25 19.61
N LEU A 5 -14.14 -3.06 19.98
CA LEU A 5 -15.53 -2.81 19.63
C LEU A 5 -16.20 -2.00 20.75
N GLN A 6 -16.68 -0.80 20.44
CA GLN A 6 -17.45 0.04 21.36
C GLN A 6 -18.95 -0.10 21.12
N LYS A 7 -19.38 -0.27 19.87
CA LYS A 7 -20.79 -0.43 19.48
C LYS A 7 -20.96 -1.57 18.49
N ILE A 8 -21.76 -2.53 18.88
CA ILE A 8 -22.15 -3.67 18.04
C ILE A 8 -23.62 -3.51 17.69
N LEU A 9 -23.97 -3.67 16.41
CA LEU A 9 -25.35 -3.66 15.96
C LEU A 9 -25.77 -5.07 15.58
N TYR A 10 -26.81 -5.59 16.21
CA TYR A 10 -27.47 -6.84 15.80
C TYR A 10 -28.73 -6.53 15.01
N ALA A 11 -28.78 -6.94 13.75
CA ALA A 11 -29.94 -6.80 12.89
C ALA A 11 -30.86 -8.02 13.09
N THR A 12 -31.90 -7.87 13.91
CA THR A 12 -32.86 -8.95 14.18
C THR A 12 -33.98 -8.97 13.15
N ASP A 13 -34.35 -10.18 12.76
CA ASP A 13 -35.47 -10.47 11.90
C ASP A 13 -36.67 -11.06 12.66
N PHE A 14 -36.53 -11.23 13.99
CA PHE A 14 -37.46 -11.94 14.85
C PHE A 14 -37.83 -13.37 14.40
N SER A 15 -36.97 -14.01 13.63
CA SER A 15 -37.11 -15.42 13.29
C SER A 15 -37.01 -16.29 14.55
N ARG A 16 -37.40 -17.56 14.43
CA ARG A 16 -37.21 -18.55 15.50
C ARG A 16 -35.74 -18.72 15.94
N PHE A 17 -34.80 -18.28 15.11
CA PHE A 17 -33.36 -18.33 15.38
C PHE A 17 -32.79 -17.00 15.91
N ALA A 18 -33.63 -15.97 16.07
CA ALA A 18 -33.22 -14.70 16.66
C ALA A 18 -32.57 -14.85 18.05
N PRO A 19 -33.01 -15.77 18.95
CA PRO A 19 -32.31 -16.02 20.22
C PRO A 19 -30.84 -16.42 20.04
N THR A 20 -30.51 -17.21 19.01
CA THR A 20 -29.13 -17.61 18.69
C THR A 20 -28.27 -16.40 18.33
N GLY A 21 -28.78 -15.52 17.46
CA GLY A 21 -28.08 -14.29 17.09
C GLY A 21 -27.95 -13.29 18.25
N ILE A 22 -28.94 -13.23 19.15
CA ILE A 22 -28.86 -12.45 20.39
C ILE A 22 -27.78 -13.01 21.31
N ALA A 23 -27.77 -14.32 21.55
CA ALA A 23 -26.76 -14.97 22.39
C ALA A 23 -25.34 -14.69 21.87
N TYR A 24 -25.13 -14.83 20.56
CA TYR A 24 -23.85 -14.50 19.91
C TYR A 24 -23.48 -13.02 20.08
N SER A 25 -24.44 -12.12 19.85
CA SER A 25 -24.21 -10.68 19.97
C SER A 25 -23.94 -10.23 21.40
N VAL A 26 -24.60 -10.83 22.39
CA VAL A 26 -24.39 -10.59 23.83
C VAL A 26 -23.01 -11.07 24.25
N ALA A 27 -22.58 -12.26 23.81
CA ALA A 27 -21.25 -12.78 24.13
C ALA A 27 -20.13 -11.89 23.55
N MET A 28 -20.27 -11.44 22.30
CA MET A 28 -19.35 -10.47 21.69
C MET A 28 -19.36 -9.12 22.44
N ALA A 29 -20.54 -8.58 22.75
CA ALA A 29 -20.67 -7.32 23.47
C ALA A 29 -20.04 -7.40 24.87
N ARG A 30 -20.23 -8.51 25.59
CA ARG A 30 -19.60 -8.75 26.90
C ARG A 30 -18.08 -8.85 26.78
N ARG A 31 -17.56 -9.56 25.78
CA ARG A 31 -16.11 -9.73 25.57
C ARG A 31 -15.40 -8.39 25.37
N PHE A 32 -16.01 -7.47 24.63
CA PHE A 32 -15.43 -6.17 24.31
C PHE A 32 -15.89 -5.02 25.23
N ASN A 33 -16.79 -5.30 26.18
CA ASN A 33 -17.51 -4.27 26.93
C ASN A 33 -18.19 -3.23 26.01
N ALA A 34 -18.78 -3.73 24.91
CA ALA A 34 -19.42 -2.93 23.88
C ALA A 34 -20.89 -2.68 24.18
N LYS A 35 -21.42 -1.55 23.73
CA LYS A 35 -22.86 -1.27 23.72
C LYS A 35 -23.52 -1.99 22.56
N LEU A 36 -24.53 -2.80 22.85
CA LEU A 36 -25.31 -3.54 21.87
C LEU A 36 -26.50 -2.70 21.36
N ILE A 37 -26.70 -2.67 20.05
CA ILE A 37 -27.85 -2.00 19.42
C ILE A 37 -28.67 -3.07 18.72
N ILE A 38 -29.90 -3.28 19.19
CA ILE A 38 -30.82 -4.24 18.56
C ILE A 38 -31.63 -3.49 17.52
N PHE A 39 -31.33 -3.74 16.25
CA PHE A 39 -31.95 -3.09 15.11
C PHE A 39 -33.01 -3.99 14.48
N HIS A 40 -34.20 -3.44 14.23
CA HIS A 40 -35.23 -4.08 13.43
C HIS A 40 -35.81 -3.09 12.42
N SER A 41 -35.99 -3.54 11.17
CA SER A 41 -36.69 -2.76 10.14
C SER A 41 -38.07 -3.35 9.92
N VAL A 42 -39.11 -2.57 10.23
CA VAL A 42 -40.50 -2.95 9.99
C VAL A 42 -40.80 -2.74 8.51
N GLN A 43 -41.08 -3.83 7.79
CA GLN A 43 -41.51 -3.73 6.40
C GLN A 43 -42.92 -3.17 6.34
N THR A 44 -43.09 -2.01 5.70
CA THR A 44 -44.41 -1.48 5.34
C THR A 44 -44.84 -2.16 4.05
N ALA A 45 -45.84 -3.03 4.11
CA ALA A 45 -46.31 -3.86 3.01
C ALA A 45 -46.30 -3.15 1.64
N ARG A 46 -45.40 -3.59 0.77
CA ARG A 46 -45.49 -3.57 -0.69
C ARG A 46 -44.61 -4.71 -1.18
N ASP A 47 -45.19 -5.91 -1.22
CA ASP A 47 -44.82 -7.03 -2.09
C ASP A 47 -45.92 -8.09 -2.01
N ASP A 48 -47.12 -7.71 -2.49
CA ASP A 48 -48.18 -8.67 -2.79
C ASP A 48 -47.89 -9.29 -4.15
N LEU A 49 -47.10 -10.37 -4.17
CA LEU A 49 -46.97 -11.24 -5.34
C LEU A 49 -47.92 -12.46 -5.29
N PHE A 50 -48.61 -12.67 -4.16
CA PHE A 50 -49.70 -13.62 -4.04
C PHE A 50 -50.78 -13.02 -3.14
N GLY A 51 -51.84 -12.53 -3.77
CA GLY A 51 -52.97 -11.94 -3.08
C GLY A 51 -53.62 -12.93 -2.11
N THR A 52 -53.70 -12.52 -0.85
CA THR A 52 -54.82 -12.86 0.03
C THR A 52 -55.05 -11.66 0.96
N ASP A 53 -56.27 -11.12 0.90
CA ASP A 53 -56.76 -10.06 1.77
C ASP A 53 -56.56 -10.42 3.25
N VAL A 54 -55.60 -9.75 3.90
CA VAL A 54 -55.58 -9.65 5.36
C VAL A 54 -55.79 -8.19 5.73
N ALA A 55 -56.89 -7.96 6.42
CA ALA A 55 -57.49 -6.68 6.74
C ALA A 55 -56.49 -5.61 7.19
N LYS A 56 -56.60 -4.45 6.53
CA LYS A 56 -56.00 -3.16 6.91
C LYS A 56 -56.50 -2.71 8.29
N ALA A 57 -55.85 -3.16 9.36
CA ALA A 57 -55.74 -2.35 10.56
C ALA A 57 -54.48 -1.48 10.42
N LYS A 58 -54.65 -0.22 9.99
CA LYS A 58 -53.59 0.79 10.08
C LYS A 58 -53.33 1.08 11.57
N LEU A 59 -52.56 0.21 12.22
CA LEU A 59 -52.01 0.51 13.52
C LEU A 59 -51.12 1.77 13.38
N PRO A 60 -51.25 2.77 14.27
CA PRO A 60 -50.35 3.93 14.26
C PRO A 60 -48.89 3.46 14.32
N SER A 61 -47.99 4.13 13.60
CA SER A 61 -46.55 3.82 13.59
C SER A 61 -45.97 3.72 15.01
N ASP A 62 -46.53 4.47 15.95
CA ASP A 62 -46.13 4.45 17.36
C ASP A 62 -46.54 3.18 18.09
N HIS A 63 -47.68 2.59 17.74
CA HIS A 63 -48.13 1.31 18.31
C HIS A 63 -47.24 0.16 17.83
N ILE A 64 -46.93 0.12 16.53
CA ILE A 64 -46.03 -0.89 15.94
C ILE A 64 -44.62 -0.73 16.52
N ARG A 65 -44.15 0.51 16.69
CA ARG A 65 -42.87 0.81 17.34
C ARG A 65 -42.86 0.29 18.78
N LYS A 66 -43.91 0.55 19.57
CA LYS A 66 -44.04 0.06 20.94
C LYS A 66 -44.00 -1.47 21.01
N GLN A 67 -44.83 -2.16 20.23
CA GLN A 67 -44.83 -3.63 20.16
C GLN A 67 -43.46 -4.21 19.78
N THR A 68 -42.74 -3.54 18.86
CA THR A 68 -41.41 -3.96 18.43
C THR A 68 -40.38 -3.78 19.57
N VAL A 69 -40.45 -2.68 20.32
CA VAL A 69 -39.62 -2.47 21.51
C VAL A 69 -39.91 -3.55 22.57
N ASP A 70 -41.17 -3.88 22.81
CA ASP A 70 -41.56 -4.89 23.79
C ASP A 70 -40.98 -6.26 23.43
N ARG A 71 -41.05 -6.66 22.16
CA ARG A 71 -40.43 -7.90 21.66
C ARG A 71 -38.91 -7.91 21.79
N ILE A 72 -38.24 -6.79 21.49
CA ILE A 72 -36.79 -6.67 21.70
C ILE A 72 -36.46 -6.78 23.20
N THR A 73 -37.25 -6.13 24.06
CA THR A 73 -37.07 -6.15 25.51
C THR A 73 -37.22 -7.56 26.06
N GLU A 74 -38.17 -8.34 25.53
CA GLU A 74 -38.31 -9.74 25.86
C GLU A 74 -37.12 -10.60 25.38
N LEU A 75 -36.65 -10.40 24.15
CA LEU A 75 -35.46 -11.09 23.65
C LEU A 75 -34.19 -10.76 24.47
N MET A 76 -34.11 -9.56 25.02
CA MET A 76 -32.99 -9.10 25.84
C MET A 76 -33.16 -9.41 27.33
N ARG A 77 -34.30 -9.99 27.75
CA ARG A 77 -34.60 -10.27 29.16
C ARG A 77 -33.57 -11.25 29.72
N GLY A 78 -32.94 -10.88 30.84
CA GLY A 78 -31.93 -11.72 31.51
C GLY A 78 -30.50 -11.57 30.97
N HIS A 79 -30.26 -10.71 29.98
CA HIS A 79 -28.91 -10.43 29.48
C HIS A 79 -28.32 -9.16 30.12
N ASP A 80 -27.24 -9.35 30.87
CA ASP A 80 -26.50 -8.26 31.54
C ASP A 80 -25.43 -7.66 30.60
N VAL A 81 -25.87 -6.79 29.68
CA VAL A 81 -25.03 -5.97 28.79
C VAL A 81 -25.72 -4.62 28.54
N SER A 82 -24.94 -3.56 28.24
CA SER A 82 -25.55 -2.28 27.84
C SER A 82 -26.18 -2.40 26.46
N TRP A 83 -27.50 -2.19 26.35
CA TRP A 83 -28.18 -2.27 25.05
C TRP A 83 -29.22 -1.17 24.82
N LYS A 84 -29.61 -0.96 23.55
CA LYS A 84 -30.75 -0.11 23.18
C LYS A 84 -31.49 -0.64 21.93
N PRO A 85 -32.82 -0.51 21.85
CA PRO A 85 -33.57 -0.81 20.64
C PRO A 85 -33.43 0.31 19.60
N LEU A 86 -33.41 -0.05 18.33
CA LEU A 86 -33.45 0.89 17.20
C LEU A 86 -34.41 0.34 16.13
N ILE A 87 -35.43 1.13 15.80
CA ILE A 87 -36.50 0.71 14.89
C ILE A 87 -36.56 1.67 13.71
N ALA A 88 -36.49 1.10 12.50
CA ALA A 88 -36.71 1.81 11.25
C ALA A 88 -37.89 1.20 10.48
N PHE A 89 -38.40 1.91 9.49
CA PHE A 89 -39.48 1.45 8.62
C PHE A 89 -38.97 1.40 7.18
N GLY A 90 -39.32 0.36 6.42
CA GLY A 90 -38.89 0.16 5.03
C GLY A 90 -37.78 -0.88 4.85
N ASP A 91 -37.02 -0.77 3.75
CA ASP A 91 -35.97 -1.74 3.38
C ASP A 91 -34.83 -1.78 4.42
N SER A 92 -34.52 -2.97 4.91
CA SER A 92 -33.55 -3.18 5.99
C SER A 92 -32.14 -2.71 5.63
N VAL A 93 -31.70 -2.91 4.38
CA VAL A 93 -30.33 -2.55 3.95
C VAL A 93 -30.22 -1.05 3.69
N ALA A 94 -31.25 -0.44 3.10
CA ALA A 94 -31.31 1.01 2.90
C ALA A 94 -31.31 1.76 4.23
N ASN A 95 -31.95 1.21 5.26
CA ASN A 95 -31.98 1.81 6.60
C ASN A 95 -30.69 1.58 7.40
N ILE A 96 -30.09 0.39 7.32
CA ILE A 96 -28.92 0.05 8.15
C ILE A 96 -27.66 0.80 7.70
N ARG A 97 -27.48 1.06 6.39
CA ARG A 97 -26.29 1.73 5.85
C ARG A 97 -26.03 3.12 6.48
N PRO A 98 -26.94 4.10 6.40
CA PRO A 98 -26.72 5.41 7.01
C PRO A 98 -26.60 5.33 8.54
N LEU A 99 -27.27 4.36 9.17
CA LEU A 99 -27.18 4.17 10.63
C LEU A 99 -25.78 3.72 11.04
N VAL A 100 -25.20 2.80 10.28
CA VAL A 100 -23.87 2.25 10.52
C VAL A 100 -22.80 3.33 10.35
N GLU A 101 -22.95 4.21 9.35
CA GLU A 101 -22.07 5.36 9.09
C GLU A 101 -22.21 6.46 10.16
N HIS A 102 -23.42 6.92 10.48
CA HIS A 102 -23.65 8.08 11.35
C HIS A 102 -23.60 7.80 12.86
N ARG A 103 -23.72 6.53 13.28
CA ARG A 103 -23.78 6.17 14.71
C ARG A 103 -22.47 5.59 15.26
N ASN A 104 -21.40 5.56 14.46
CA ASN A 104 -20.11 4.92 14.77
C ASN A 104 -20.33 3.47 15.21
N ILE A 105 -20.90 2.64 14.34
CA ILE A 105 -21.06 1.20 14.57
C ILE A 105 -19.79 0.49 14.13
N ASP A 106 -19.21 -0.34 15.00
CA ASP A 106 -17.92 -0.97 14.76
C ASP A 106 -18.04 -2.35 14.12
N LEU A 107 -19.13 -3.05 14.43
CA LEU A 107 -19.43 -4.40 13.96
C LEU A 107 -20.94 -4.56 13.76
N VAL A 108 -21.33 -5.17 12.65
CA VAL A 108 -22.71 -5.60 12.40
C VAL A 108 -22.79 -7.12 12.55
N ILE A 109 -23.85 -7.61 13.19
CA ILE A 109 -24.15 -9.03 13.33
C ILE A 109 -25.54 -9.27 12.74
N ALA A 110 -25.68 -10.29 11.91
CA ALA A 110 -26.95 -10.67 11.31
C ALA A 110 -27.07 -12.20 11.21
N MET A 111 -28.30 -12.71 11.22
CA MET A 111 -28.59 -14.11 10.95
C MET A 111 -28.66 -14.36 9.45
N SER A 112 -28.03 -15.42 8.95
CA SER A 112 -28.42 -16.00 7.67
C SER A 112 -29.54 -17.01 7.91
N TYR A 113 -30.66 -16.89 7.21
CA TYR A 113 -31.68 -17.92 7.26
C TYR A 113 -31.09 -19.24 6.75
N GLY A 114 -31.46 -20.36 7.36
CA GLY A 114 -31.22 -21.71 6.87
C GLY A 114 -32.58 -22.37 6.68
N LEU A 115 -33.03 -22.57 5.44
CA LEU A 115 -34.22 -23.36 5.14
C LEU A 115 -33.80 -24.64 4.40
N SER A 116 -34.39 -25.75 4.80
CA SER A 116 -34.33 -27.03 4.08
C SER A 116 -35.24 -27.00 2.83
N GLY A 117 -34.90 -27.81 1.82
CA GLY A 117 -35.75 -28.09 0.65
C GLY A 117 -35.71 -27.08 -0.52
N LEU A 118 -36.69 -27.20 -1.44
CA LEU A 118 -36.80 -26.42 -2.69
C LEU A 118 -36.88 -24.89 -2.52
N LYS A 119 -36.99 -24.38 -1.28
CA LYS A 119 -36.93 -22.94 -0.95
C LYS A 119 -35.51 -22.34 -1.01
N ARG A 120 -34.48 -23.15 -1.27
CA ARG A 120 -33.07 -22.74 -1.41
C ARG A 120 -32.81 -21.72 -2.55
N MET A 121 -33.67 -21.64 -3.56
CA MET A 121 -33.50 -20.73 -4.71
C MET A 121 -33.82 -19.25 -4.42
N LEU A 122 -34.46 -18.91 -3.30
CA LEU A 122 -34.90 -17.53 -2.99
C LEU A 122 -34.25 -16.93 -1.72
N MET A 123 -33.25 -17.60 -1.13
CA MET A 123 -32.61 -17.17 0.12
C MET A 123 -31.37 -16.30 -0.13
N GLY A 124 -31.32 -15.13 0.53
CA GLY A 124 -30.05 -14.43 0.82
C GLY A 124 -29.96 -12.96 0.44
N THR A 125 -30.96 -12.36 -0.21
CA THR A 125 -30.82 -11.00 -0.77
C THR A 125 -30.40 -9.96 0.27
N VAL A 126 -30.94 -9.99 1.50
CA VAL A 126 -30.61 -8.98 2.53
C VAL A 126 -29.18 -9.12 3.07
N VAL A 127 -28.76 -10.31 3.51
CA VAL A 127 -27.42 -10.53 4.06
C VAL A 127 -26.34 -10.41 2.99
N GLU A 128 -26.58 -10.91 1.77
CA GLU A 128 -25.67 -10.73 0.64
C GLU A 128 -25.61 -9.25 0.19
N ARG A 129 -26.71 -8.50 0.28
CA ARG A 129 -26.71 -7.04 0.05
C ARG A 129 -25.99 -6.30 1.18
N MET A 130 -26.10 -6.74 2.43
CA MET A 130 -25.35 -6.18 3.56
C MET A 130 -23.85 -6.42 3.36
N ALA A 131 -23.43 -7.66 3.12
CA ALA A 131 -22.03 -8.02 2.87
C ALA A 131 -21.40 -7.19 1.72
N ARG A 132 -22.18 -6.87 0.67
CA ARG A 132 -21.70 -6.09 -0.48
C ARG A 132 -21.72 -4.57 -0.29
N SER A 133 -22.44 -4.06 0.70
CA SER A 133 -22.74 -2.63 0.77
C SER A 133 -22.51 -1.95 2.11
N LEU A 134 -22.09 -2.69 3.13
CA LEU A 134 -21.65 -2.13 4.39
C LEU A 134 -20.14 -1.89 4.34
N GLN A 135 -19.73 -0.72 4.81
CA GLN A 135 -18.33 -0.36 5.04
C GLN A 135 -17.85 -0.78 6.44
N ARG A 136 -18.59 -1.66 7.11
CA ARG A 136 -18.22 -2.19 8.44
C ARG A 136 -18.17 -3.72 8.40
N PRO A 137 -17.33 -4.34 9.24
CA PRO A 137 -17.32 -5.79 9.40
C PRO A 137 -18.71 -6.33 9.68
N LEU A 138 -19.02 -7.47 9.08
CA LEU A 138 -20.30 -8.17 9.23
C LEU A 138 -20.03 -9.61 9.68
N ILE A 139 -20.53 -10.00 10.85
CA ILE A 139 -20.61 -11.41 11.23
C ILE A 139 -21.98 -11.96 10.85
N ILE A 140 -21.96 -13.03 10.07
CA ILE A 140 -23.13 -13.79 9.64
C ILE A 140 -23.22 -15.04 10.49
N VAL A 141 -24.20 -15.07 11.40
CA VAL A 141 -24.46 -16.19 12.29
C VAL A 141 -25.42 -17.17 11.60
N ARG A 142 -25.10 -18.46 11.69
CA ARG A 142 -25.91 -19.53 11.10
C ARG A 142 -26.85 -20.15 12.14
N PRO A 143 -28.04 -20.60 11.73
CA PRO A 143 -28.97 -21.31 12.58
C PRO A 143 -28.55 -22.77 12.73
N THR A 144 -28.67 -23.29 13.94
CA THR A 144 -28.51 -24.69 14.31
C THR A 144 -29.74 -25.11 15.10
N GLU A 145 -30.26 -26.32 14.88
CA GLU A 145 -31.52 -26.76 15.51
C GLU A 145 -31.35 -27.00 17.03
N ASP A 146 -30.13 -27.30 17.48
CA ASP A 146 -29.81 -27.65 18.87
C ASP A 146 -29.28 -26.47 19.72
N GLY A 147 -29.44 -25.22 19.25
CA GLY A 147 -28.78 -24.04 19.84
C GLY A 147 -27.36 -23.84 19.28
N PRO A 148 -26.66 -22.73 19.60
CA PRO A 148 -25.40 -22.39 18.93
C PRO A 148 -24.34 -23.46 19.13
N GLU A 149 -24.06 -24.25 18.09
CA GLU A 149 -22.98 -25.23 18.05
C GLU A 149 -21.61 -24.56 18.29
N HIS A 150 -21.51 -23.27 17.93
CA HIS A 150 -20.33 -22.42 18.12
C HIS A 150 -20.73 -21.14 18.84
N SER A 151 -20.26 -20.97 20.08
CA SER A 151 -20.53 -19.79 20.92
C SER A 151 -19.29 -18.89 21.03
N PRO A 152 -19.42 -17.55 21.04
CA PRO A 152 -18.26 -16.68 21.23
C PRO A 152 -17.73 -16.73 22.68
N PRO A 153 -16.46 -16.35 22.91
CA PRO A 153 -15.49 -15.92 21.90
C PRO A 153 -15.00 -17.10 21.04
N PRO A 154 -14.78 -16.91 19.73
CA PRO A 154 -14.22 -17.97 18.89
C PRO A 154 -12.82 -18.35 19.41
N SER A 155 -12.54 -19.63 19.48
CA SER A 155 -11.26 -20.19 19.90
C SER A 155 -10.38 -20.57 18.71
N ARG A 156 -10.98 -20.87 17.55
CA ARG A 156 -10.28 -21.16 16.30
C ARG A 156 -10.91 -20.43 15.12
N ILE A 157 -10.10 -19.59 14.47
CA ILE A 157 -10.52 -18.77 13.34
C ILE A 157 -9.85 -19.26 12.07
N VAL A 158 -10.64 -19.60 11.05
CA VAL A 158 -10.14 -19.96 9.71
C VAL A 158 -10.30 -18.78 8.78
N MET A 159 -9.20 -18.32 8.19
CA MET A 159 -9.22 -17.22 7.23
C MET A 159 -8.63 -17.63 5.89
N SER A 160 -9.39 -17.38 4.83
CA SER A 160 -8.89 -17.49 3.46
C SER A 160 -8.22 -16.20 2.98
N CYS A 161 -7.03 -16.29 2.42
CA CYS A 161 -6.30 -15.20 1.78
C CYS A 161 -6.00 -15.53 0.32
N ASP A 162 -6.50 -14.71 -0.60
CA ASP A 162 -6.28 -14.81 -2.05
C ASP A 162 -5.20 -13.81 -2.54
N PHE A 163 -4.45 -13.20 -1.61
CA PHE A 163 -3.49 -12.11 -1.84
C PHE A 163 -4.06 -10.82 -2.43
N SER A 164 -5.37 -10.73 -2.66
CA SER A 164 -6.01 -9.50 -3.10
C SER A 164 -5.97 -8.43 -2.00
N PRO A 165 -6.05 -7.13 -2.35
CA PRO A 165 -6.11 -6.06 -1.34
C PRO A 165 -7.24 -6.27 -0.33
N ALA A 166 -8.39 -6.81 -0.76
CA ALA A 166 -9.52 -7.09 0.12
C ALA A 166 -9.20 -8.18 1.15
N SER A 167 -8.50 -9.25 0.76
CA SER A 167 -8.11 -10.29 1.71
C SER A 167 -6.97 -9.85 2.62
N GLN A 168 -6.08 -8.96 2.19
CA GLN A 168 -5.05 -8.38 3.06
C GLN A 168 -5.65 -7.46 4.13
N VAL A 169 -6.63 -6.62 3.78
CA VAL A 169 -7.40 -5.84 4.76
C VAL A 169 -8.14 -6.75 5.73
N ALA A 170 -8.78 -7.81 5.22
CA ALA A 170 -9.42 -8.81 6.06
C ALA A 170 -8.42 -9.54 6.99
N LEU A 171 -7.18 -9.75 6.54
CA LEU A 171 -6.13 -10.41 7.33
C LEU A 171 -5.76 -9.56 8.52
N ARG A 172 -5.51 -8.27 8.28
CA ARG A 172 -5.22 -7.31 9.35
C ARG A 172 -6.31 -7.31 10.41
N TYR A 173 -7.57 -7.15 10.00
CA TYR A 173 -8.69 -7.15 10.95
C TYR A 173 -8.82 -8.49 11.69
N THR A 174 -8.65 -9.61 10.99
CA THR A 174 -8.79 -10.96 11.55
C THR A 174 -7.67 -11.28 12.53
N VAL A 175 -6.43 -10.89 12.26
CA VAL A 175 -5.29 -11.00 13.18
C VAL A 175 -5.60 -10.27 14.49
N GLU A 176 -6.06 -9.02 14.40
CA GLU A 176 -6.39 -8.22 15.58
C GLU A 176 -7.58 -8.79 16.36
N LEU A 177 -8.58 -9.33 15.67
CA LEU A 177 -9.71 -10.01 16.28
C LEU A 177 -9.25 -11.30 16.97
N THR A 178 -8.38 -12.08 16.32
CA THR A 178 -7.80 -13.32 16.86
C THR A 178 -7.08 -13.02 18.17
N ASN A 179 -6.24 -11.99 18.19
CA ASN A 179 -5.53 -11.53 19.39
C ASN A 179 -6.48 -11.06 20.49
N ALA A 180 -7.52 -10.29 20.14
CA ALA A 180 -8.53 -9.86 21.10
C ALA A 180 -9.33 -11.03 21.67
N MET A 181 -9.45 -12.15 20.95
CA MET A 181 -10.13 -13.36 21.43
C MET A 181 -9.20 -14.33 22.15
N GLY A 182 -7.88 -14.22 21.97
CA GLY A 182 -6.95 -15.26 22.40
C GLY A 182 -7.13 -16.56 21.61
N ALA A 183 -7.49 -16.45 20.34
CA ALA A 183 -7.83 -17.57 19.47
C ALA A 183 -6.61 -18.10 18.69
N GLU A 184 -6.77 -19.29 18.09
CA GLU A 184 -5.86 -19.84 17.08
C GLU A 184 -6.24 -19.31 15.69
N LEU A 185 -5.26 -18.91 14.87
CA LEU A 185 -5.49 -18.52 13.48
C LEU A 185 -5.03 -19.62 12.52
N HIS A 186 -5.94 -20.07 11.66
CA HIS A 186 -5.63 -20.90 10.49
C HIS A 186 -5.71 -20.02 9.24
N LEU A 187 -4.56 -19.62 8.72
CA LEU A 187 -4.45 -18.81 7.51
C LEU A 187 -4.23 -19.72 6.30
N LEU A 188 -5.12 -19.65 5.31
CA LEU A 188 -5.08 -20.56 4.17
C LEU A 188 -5.23 -19.88 2.82
N HIS A 189 -4.63 -20.48 1.81
CA HIS A 189 -4.83 -20.14 0.40
C HIS A 189 -5.43 -21.34 -0.32
N ALA A 190 -6.35 -21.12 -1.26
CA ALA A 190 -6.95 -22.18 -2.06
C ALA A 190 -6.38 -22.14 -3.48
N ILE A 191 -5.84 -23.25 -3.97
CA ILE A 191 -5.36 -23.41 -5.34
C ILE A 191 -6.38 -24.25 -6.11
N GLU A 192 -6.95 -23.66 -7.16
CA GLU A 192 -7.66 -24.42 -8.18
C GLU A 192 -6.60 -25.13 -9.04
N ALA A 193 -6.62 -26.46 -9.06
CA ALA A 193 -5.76 -27.22 -9.97
C ALA A 193 -6.05 -26.73 -11.41
N PRO A 194 -5.03 -26.58 -12.27
CA PRO A 194 -5.28 -26.27 -13.67
C PRO A 194 -6.20 -27.34 -14.24
N LEU A 195 -7.35 -26.91 -14.74
CA LEU A 195 -8.07 -27.65 -15.76
C LEU A 195 -7.16 -27.62 -16.99
N ASP A 196 -6.86 -28.81 -17.52
CA ASP A 196 -5.97 -29.14 -18.64
C ASP A 196 -4.50 -29.41 -18.27
N GLU A 197 -4.12 -30.69 -18.48
CA GLU A 197 -2.75 -31.21 -18.49
C GLU A 197 -1.88 -30.58 -19.61
N ASP A 198 -2.46 -29.75 -20.49
CA ASP A 198 -1.83 -29.25 -21.72
C ASP A 198 -1.17 -27.86 -21.61
N VAL A 199 -1.18 -27.20 -20.44
CA VAL A 199 -0.71 -25.80 -20.28
C VAL A 199 0.62 -25.67 -19.50
N VAL A 200 1.26 -26.78 -19.17
CA VAL A 200 2.59 -26.75 -18.51
C VAL A 200 3.65 -27.08 -19.56
N GLU A 201 4.49 -26.10 -19.92
CA GLU A 201 5.73 -26.38 -20.64
C GLU A 201 6.48 -27.50 -19.92
N PRO A 202 7.09 -28.47 -20.64
CA PRO A 202 7.71 -29.62 -20.02
C PRO A 202 8.94 -29.18 -19.21
N THR A 203 8.73 -28.86 -17.94
CA THR A 203 9.81 -28.81 -16.96
C THR A 203 10.26 -30.25 -16.71
N GLU A 204 11.57 -30.50 -16.67
CA GLU A 204 12.15 -31.84 -16.38
C GLU A 204 11.75 -32.40 -14.99
N ALA A 205 11.08 -31.61 -14.15
CA ALA A 205 10.62 -32.01 -12.82
C ALA A 205 9.22 -32.67 -12.84
N PRO A 206 9.01 -33.79 -12.11
CA PRO A 206 7.69 -34.41 -11.93
C PRO A 206 6.62 -33.42 -11.42
N TYR A 207 5.38 -33.52 -11.93
CA TYR A 207 4.24 -32.69 -11.52
C TYR A 207 4.05 -32.59 -10.00
N GLU A 208 4.29 -33.69 -9.28
CA GLU A 208 4.23 -33.73 -7.81
C GLU A 208 5.26 -32.81 -7.14
N GLN A 209 6.47 -32.71 -7.71
CA GLN A 209 7.51 -31.80 -7.20
C GLN A 209 7.14 -30.34 -7.48
N VAL A 210 6.60 -30.04 -8.66
CA VAL A 210 6.14 -28.68 -9.02
C VAL A 210 4.99 -28.23 -8.10
N GLN A 211 4.05 -29.12 -7.79
CA GLN A 211 2.95 -28.85 -6.84
C GLN A 211 3.47 -28.61 -5.42
N ALA A 212 4.42 -29.41 -4.94
CA ALA A 212 5.04 -29.22 -3.63
C ALA A 212 5.77 -27.88 -3.53
N MET A 213 6.57 -27.53 -4.56
CA MET A 213 7.27 -26.25 -4.64
C MET A 213 6.29 -25.05 -4.65
N LEU A 214 5.18 -25.15 -5.39
CA LEU A 214 4.16 -24.10 -5.44
C LEU A 214 3.48 -23.91 -4.07
N GLN A 215 3.13 -25.02 -3.39
CA GLN A 215 2.57 -24.97 -2.04
C GLN A 215 3.53 -24.32 -1.05
N ASP A 216 4.82 -24.68 -1.06
CA ASP A 216 5.82 -24.11 -0.17
C ASP A 216 6.00 -22.60 -0.40
N ARG A 217 6.03 -22.17 -1.67
CA ARG A 217 6.12 -20.74 -2.03
C ARG A 217 4.91 -19.95 -1.53
N LEU A 218 3.70 -20.50 -1.64
CA LEU A 218 2.48 -19.87 -1.16
C LEU A 218 2.42 -19.83 0.37
N LYS A 219 2.84 -20.90 1.04
CA LYS A 219 2.98 -20.93 2.51
C LYS A 219 3.99 -19.89 2.99
N GLN A 220 5.12 -19.73 2.30
CA GLN A 220 6.10 -18.69 2.61
C GLN A 220 5.53 -17.29 2.42
N ARG A 221 4.76 -17.04 1.35
CA ARG A 221 4.08 -15.76 1.13
C ARG A 221 3.06 -15.44 2.23
N LEU A 222 2.26 -16.43 2.66
CA LEU A 222 1.34 -16.28 3.79
C LEU A 222 2.08 -16.00 5.11
N ARG A 223 3.23 -16.65 5.35
CA ARG A 223 4.10 -16.35 6.51
C ARG A 223 4.57 -14.90 6.47
N GLN A 224 5.04 -14.44 5.31
CA GLN A 224 5.54 -13.08 5.14
C GLN A 224 4.46 -12.05 5.44
N LEU A 225 3.21 -12.29 5.03
CA LEU A 225 2.10 -11.40 5.38
C LEU A 225 1.93 -11.28 6.90
N LEU A 226 2.04 -12.37 7.66
CA LEU A 226 1.94 -12.31 9.12
C LEU A 226 3.14 -11.59 9.77
N VAL A 227 4.33 -11.78 9.21
CA VAL A 227 5.56 -11.08 9.66
C VAL A 227 5.41 -9.57 9.45
N ASN A 228 4.95 -9.14 8.26
CA ASN A 228 4.75 -7.72 7.95
C ASN A 228 3.68 -7.07 8.86
N LEU A 229 2.75 -7.85 9.40
CA LEU A 229 1.74 -7.39 10.34
C LEU A 229 2.20 -7.39 11.80
N GLU A 230 3.43 -7.80 12.07
CA GLU A 230 3.94 -8.05 13.42
C GLU A 230 2.94 -8.88 14.23
N ALA A 231 2.37 -9.92 13.59
CA ALA A 231 1.27 -10.68 14.16
C ALA A 231 1.78 -11.58 15.30
N ASP A 232 1.69 -11.08 16.53
CA ASP A 232 1.94 -11.86 17.75
C ASP A 232 0.69 -12.67 18.15
N ILE A 233 0.39 -13.70 17.35
CA ILE A 233 -0.71 -14.63 17.61
C ILE A 233 -0.15 -15.87 18.32
N PRO A 234 -0.74 -16.30 19.46
CA PRO A 234 -0.22 -17.44 20.24
C PRO A 234 -0.04 -18.72 19.42
N LYS A 235 -0.91 -18.95 18.44
CA LYS A 235 -0.86 -20.12 17.56
C LYS A 235 -1.39 -19.80 16.17
N VAL A 236 -0.52 -19.95 15.17
CA VAL A 236 -0.85 -19.79 13.76
C VAL A 236 -0.55 -21.08 13.01
N MET A 237 -1.53 -21.56 12.25
CA MET A 237 -1.35 -22.61 11.26
C MET A 237 -1.49 -21.99 9.86
N ILE A 238 -0.57 -22.35 8.96
CA ILE A 238 -0.57 -21.89 7.58
C ILE A 238 -0.70 -23.09 6.68
N ASP A 239 -1.72 -23.08 5.81
CA ASP A 239 -1.96 -24.19 4.91
C ASP A 239 -2.41 -23.76 3.51
N VAL A 240 -2.33 -24.71 2.59
CA VAL A 240 -2.79 -24.53 1.21
C VAL A 240 -3.78 -25.64 0.91
N VAL A 241 -5.00 -25.27 0.55
CA VAL A 241 -6.06 -26.23 0.20
C VAL A 241 -6.15 -26.37 -1.31
N GLN A 242 -6.29 -27.60 -1.80
CA GLN A 242 -6.47 -27.89 -3.23
C GLN A 242 -7.96 -27.95 -3.58
N GLY A 243 -8.29 -27.46 -4.77
CA GLY A 243 -9.64 -27.48 -5.34
C GLY A 243 -10.39 -26.15 -5.21
N VAL A 244 -11.67 -26.18 -5.57
CA VAL A 244 -12.52 -24.98 -5.60
C VAL A 244 -12.62 -24.36 -4.20
N PRO A 245 -12.30 -23.07 -4.01
CA PRO A 245 -12.26 -22.42 -2.69
C PRO A 245 -13.57 -22.58 -1.90
N GLY A 246 -14.71 -22.49 -2.58
CA GLY A 246 -16.04 -22.65 -2.00
C GLY A 246 -16.35 -24.03 -1.40
N GLU A 247 -15.50 -25.03 -1.63
CA GLU A 247 -15.63 -26.39 -1.10
C GLU A 247 -14.44 -26.79 -0.23
N GLY A 248 -13.22 -26.46 -0.68
CA GLY A 248 -11.99 -26.74 0.06
C GLY A 248 -11.95 -26.02 1.41
N ILE A 249 -12.29 -24.73 1.44
CA ILE A 249 -12.22 -23.92 2.66
C ILE A 249 -13.24 -24.40 3.72
N PRO A 250 -14.54 -24.62 3.41
CA PRO A 250 -15.48 -25.19 4.38
C PRO A 250 -15.10 -26.59 4.86
N THR A 251 -14.53 -27.42 3.99
CA THR A 251 -14.08 -28.78 4.34
C THR A 251 -12.91 -28.73 5.32
N TYR A 252 -11.94 -27.85 5.07
CA TYR A 252 -10.86 -27.57 6.01
C TYR A 252 -11.40 -27.07 7.35
N ALA A 253 -12.32 -26.10 7.34
CA ALA A 253 -12.92 -25.56 8.55
C ALA A 253 -13.64 -26.62 9.39
N ARG A 254 -14.36 -27.58 8.77
CA ARG A 254 -14.95 -28.73 9.49
C ARG A 254 -13.90 -29.65 10.09
N LYS A 255 -12.93 -30.07 9.26
CA LYS A 255 -11.87 -31.00 9.66
C LYS A 255 -11.07 -30.46 10.85
N HIS A 256 -10.83 -29.16 10.86
CA HIS A 256 -10.08 -28.48 11.90
C HIS A 256 -10.97 -27.86 12.98
N GLY A 257 -12.28 -28.12 13.00
CA GLY A 257 -13.20 -27.62 14.04
C GLY A 257 -13.09 -26.11 14.25
N ALA A 258 -13.31 -25.32 13.19
CA ALA A 258 -13.27 -23.86 13.25
C ALA A 258 -14.60 -23.29 13.77
N ASP A 259 -14.51 -22.27 14.62
CA ASP A 259 -15.67 -21.65 15.28
C ASP A 259 -16.06 -20.32 14.63
N LEU A 260 -15.17 -19.76 13.81
CA LEU A 260 -15.39 -18.59 12.98
C LEU A 260 -14.57 -18.71 11.69
N MET A 261 -15.21 -18.40 10.56
CA MET A 261 -14.51 -18.19 9.29
C MET A 261 -14.36 -16.70 9.01
N ALA A 262 -13.34 -16.30 8.26
CA ALA A 262 -13.12 -14.92 7.85
C ALA A 262 -12.76 -14.80 6.36
N ALA A 263 -13.34 -13.81 5.68
CA ALA A 263 -13.06 -13.50 4.28
C ALA A 263 -13.20 -12.00 3.97
N GLY A 264 -12.42 -11.53 3.01
CA GLY A 264 -12.52 -10.16 2.48
C GLY A 264 -13.60 -10.02 1.41
N VAL A 265 -14.16 -8.81 1.27
CA VAL A 265 -15.10 -8.48 0.18
C VAL A 265 -14.80 -7.11 -0.42
N LYS A 266 -14.90 -6.98 -1.75
CA LYS A 266 -14.74 -5.71 -2.46
C LYS A 266 -16.08 -4.95 -2.53
N PRO A 267 -16.12 -3.64 -2.22
CA PRO A 267 -17.32 -2.83 -2.39
C PRO A 267 -17.70 -2.62 -3.86
N GLY A 268 -18.99 -2.63 -4.17
CA GLY A 268 -19.52 -1.95 -5.35
C GLY A 268 -19.32 -2.58 -6.74
N GLU A 269 -18.81 -3.80 -6.88
CA GLU A 269 -18.75 -4.45 -8.21
C GLU A 269 -20.17 -4.75 -8.74
N LYS A 270 -20.66 -3.88 -9.63
CA LYS A 270 -21.76 -4.17 -10.57
C LYS A 270 -21.17 -4.80 -11.83
N ARG A 271 -20.68 -6.03 -11.74
CA ARG A 271 -20.50 -6.87 -12.93
C ARG A 271 -21.62 -7.88 -12.98
N PHE A 272 -22.64 -7.55 -13.77
CA PHE A 272 -23.71 -8.40 -14.28
C PHE A 272 -24.37 -9.38 -13.28
N GLN A 273 -25.69 -9.25 -13.13
CA GLN A 273 -26.54 -10.41 -12.86
C GLN A 273 -26.06 -11.56 -13.76
N PHE A 274 -25.72 -12.72 -13.18
CA PHE A 274 -25.18 -13.94 -13.81
C PHE A 274 -23.66 -14.22 -13.78
N LEU A 275 -22.92 -13.82 -12.74
CA LEU A 275 -21.77 -14.63 -12.29
C LEU A 275 -21.94 -15.07 -10.84
N SER A 276 -22.56 -16.24 -10.71
CA SER A 276 -22.47 -17.14 -9.57
C SER A 276 -21.00 -17.36 -9.18
N GLY A 277 -20.65 -17.17 -7.90
CA GLY A 277 -19.52 -17.92 -7.33
C GLY A 277 -18.31 -17.13 -6.83
N SER A 278 -18.49 -16.00 -6.13
CA SER A 278 -17.38 -15.49 -5.31
C SER A 278 -17.10 -16.45 -4.14
N THR A 279 -15.84 -16.60 -3.72
CA THR A 279 -15.47 -17.41 -2.55
C THR A 279 -16.34 -17.05 -1.35
N THR A 280 -16.50 -15.75 -1.04
CA THR A 280 -17.34 -15.26 0.05
C THR A 280 -18.81 -15.70 -0.06
N GLU A 281 -19.43 -15.64 -1.24
CA GLU A 281 -20.80 -16.14 -1.45
C GLU A 281 -20.90 -17.65 -1.19
N ALA A 282 -19.91 -18.42 -1.67
CA ALA A 282 -19.83 -19.85 -1.40
C ALA A 282 -19.62 -20.12 0.11
N LEU A 283 -18.81 -19.33 0.81
CA LEU A 283 -18.61 -19.43 2.26
C LEU A 283 -19.86 -19.02 3.04
N ILE A 284 -20.65 -18.05 2.57
CA ILE A 284 -21.96 -17.70 3.16
C ILE A 284 -22.93 -18.88 3.01
N ARG A 285 -22.84 -19.65 1.92
CA ARG A 285 -23.74 -20.79 1.67
C ARG A 285 -23.29 -22.09 2.34
N LYS A 286 -22.01 -22.44 2.26
CA LYS A 286 -21.47 -23.78 2.56
C LYS A 286 -20.59 -23.88 3.82
N GLY A 287 -20.23 -22.75 4.45
CA GLY A 287 -19.40 -22.74 5.67
C GLY A 287 -20.03 -23.51 6.86
N PRO A 288 -19.25 -24.17 7.73
CA PRO A 288 -19.79 -24.89 8.88
C PRO A 288 -20.14 -24.00 10.09
N CYS A 289 -19.54 -22.81 10.19
CA CYS A 289 -19.64 -21.94 11.36
C CYS A 289 -20.00 -20.50 10.94
N PRO A 290 -20.16 -19.55 11.89
CA PRO A 290 -20.29 -18.13 11.58
C PRO A 290 -19.21 -17.62 10.63
N LEU A 291 -19.55 -16.63 9.80
CA LEU A 291 -18.63 -16.01 8.84
C LEU A 291 -18.49 -14.52 9.12
N LEU A 292 -17.27 -14.09 9.39
CA LEU A 292 -16.84 -12.70 9.37
C LEU A 292 -16.52 -12.27 7.94
N VAL A 293 -17.24 -11.27 7.46
CA VAL A 293 -16.98 -10.59 6.18
C VAL A 293 -16.38 -9.22 6.49
N VAL A 294 -15.18 -8.97 5.98
CA VAL A 294 -14.47 -7.69 6.15
C VAL A 294 -14.46 -6.92 4.82
N PRO A 295 -15.05 -5.73 4.75
CA PRO A 295 -14.99 -4.91 3.54
C PRO A 295 -13.60 -4.33 3.32
N ALA A 296 -13.17 -4.22 2.06
CA ALA A 296 -11.86 -3.69 1.69
C ALA A 296 -11.69 -2.20 2.03
N ASP A 297 -12.79 -1.45 2.15
CA ASP A 297 -12.84 -0.03 2.51
C ASP A 297 -13.22 0.20 3.98
N ILE A 298 -12.87 -0.74 4.87
CA ILE A 298 -13.13 -0.58 6.31
C ILE A 298 -12.45 0.70 6.83
N PRO A 299 -13.18 1.55 7.58
CA PRO A 299 -12.61 2.78 8.12
C PRO A 299 -11.42 2.54 9.04
N ALA A 300 -10.39 3.38 8.89
CA ALA A 300 -9.10 3.22 9.55
C ALA A 300 -9.20 3.17 11.08
N GLU A 301 -10.21 3.82 11.69
CA GLU A 301 -10.43 3.77 13.14
C GLU A 301 -10.73 2.38 13.69
N LEU A 302 -11.27 1.47 12.88
CA LEU A 302 -11.55 0.09 13.28
C LEU A 302 -10.33 -0.83 13.18
N MET A 303 -9.23 -0.32 12.63
CA MET A 303 -7.96 -1.03 12.41
C MET A 303 -6.86 -0.59 13.39
N LYS A 304 -7.18 0.26 14.39
CA LYS A 304 -6.20 0.84 15.33
C LYS A 304 -5.97 -0.08 16.54
N ARG A 305 -4.69 -0.39 16.84
CA ARG A 305 -4.25 -1.06 18.09
C ARG A 305 -4.24 -0.07 19.26
N PRO A 306 -4.89 -0.33 20.41
CA PRO A 306 -4.57 0.39 21.64
C PRO A 306 -3.12 0.06 22.05
N GLY A 307 -2.38 1.00 22.64
CA GLY A 307 -1.01 0.75 23.15
C GLY A 307 0.14 0.98 22.17
N MET A 308 -0.13 1.16 20.88
CA MET A 308 0.80 1.83 19.96
C MET A 308 0.36 3.26 19.59
N ASP A 309 -0.93 3.60 19.69
CA ASP A 309 -1.45 4.90 19.26
C ASP A 309 -2.16 5.76 20.32
N GLU A 310 -1.89 5.55 21.62
CA GLU A 310 -2.01 6.66 22.59
C GLU A 310 -0.73 7.52 22.65
N LYS A 311 0.23 7.21 21.76
CA LYS A 311 1.43 8.01 21.49
C LYS A 311 1.52 8.50 20.03
N ALA A 312 0.44 8.44 19.26
CA ALA A 312 0.38 9.03 17.91
C ALA A 312 -0.72 10.11 17.82
N GLY A 313 -0.60 11.22 18.54
CA GLY A 313 -0.29 12.45 17.78
C GLY A 313 0.92 12.21 16.90
N HIS A 314 0.82 12.45 15.59
CA HIS A 314 1.89 12.35 14.59
C HIS A 314 3.26 12.53 15.27
N ARG A 315 3.94 11.42 15.62
CA ARG A 315 5.24 11.55 16.27
C ARG A 315 6.19 11.84 15.13
N SER A 316 6.59 13.10 15.04
CA SER A 316 7.77 13.49 14.30
C SER A 316 8.90 12.51 14.63
N GLN A 317 9.33 11.74 13.64
CA GLN A 317 10.48 10.86 13.76
C GLN A 317 11.61 11.47 12.95
N PRO A 318 12.80 11.68 13.54
CA PRO A 318 13.89 12.29 12.81
C PRO A 318 14.28 11.42 11.61
N THR A 319 14.28 12.03 10.42
CA THR A 319 14.75 11.46 9.15
C THR A 319 16.24 11.14 9.26
N GLY A 320 16.69 10.01 8.68
CA GLY A 320 18.12 9.74 8.54
C GLY A 320 18.75 10.68 7.52
N ILE A 321 19.87 11.32 7.84
CA ILE A 321 20.63 12.15 6.91
C ILE A 321 22.05 11.61 6.74
N VAL A 322 22.44 11.32 5.50
CA VAL A 322 23.84 11.13 5.15
C VAL A 322 24.45 12.52 4.96
N ARG A 323 25.37 12.89 5.85
CA ARG A 323 26.07 14.17 5.84
C ARG A 323 27.51 13.97 6.27
N ASP A 324 28.45 14.51 5.50
CA ASP A 324 29.88 14.49 5.84
C ASP A 324 30.61 15.63 5.13
N HIS A 325 31.55 16.24 5.85
CA HIS A 325 32.35 17.35 5.31
C HIS A 325 33.17 16.94 4.08
N ARG A 326 33.56 15.67 3.95
CA ARG A 326 34.36 15.17 2.83
C ARG A 326 33.65 15.28 1.48
N PHE A 327 32.32 15.37 1.45
CA PHE A 327 31.59 15.69 0.21
C PHE A 327 31.91 17.09 -0.33
N LEU A 328 32.37 18.01 0.52
CA LEU A 328 32.82 19.35 0.13
C LEU A 328 34.21 19.34 -0.52
N HIS A 329 34.96 18.24 -0.39
CA HIS A 329 36.29 18.07 -1.03
C HIS A 329 36.19 17.64 -2.49
N HIS A 330 34.99 17.34 -2.99
CA HIS A 330 34.72 17.30 -4.42
C HIS A 330 34.64 18.74 -4.96
N VAL A 331 35.80 19.29 -5.33
CA VAL A 331 35.95 20.63 -5.89
C VAL A 331 36.05 20.56 -7.41
N THR A 332 35.25 21.35 -8.12
CA THR A 332 35.05 21.31 -9.58
C THR A 332 35.43 22.63 -10.26
N GLY A 333 35.68 23.68 -9.48
CA GLY A 333 35.96 25.05 -9.93
C GLY A 333 34.87 26.04 -9.50
N ASP A 334 35.24 27.32 -9.34
CA ASP A 334 34.37 28.35 -8.77
C ASP A 334 33.17 28.73 -9.65
N ASP A 335 33.34 28.65 -10.97
CA ASP A 335 32.28 28.94 -11.95
C ASP A 335 31.46 27.71 -12.34
N HIS A 336 31.83 26.52 -11.84
CA HIS A 336 31.15 25.28 -12.15
C HIS A 336 29.81 25.21 -11.39
N PRO A 337 28.67 24.88 -12.03
CA PRO A 337 27.37 24.84 -11.36
C PRO A 337 27.31 23.75 -10.27
N GLU A 338 27.85 22.57 -10.55
CA GLU A 338 28.07 21.53 -9.54
C GLU A 338 29.28 21.91 -8.70
N ASN A 339 29.11 22.55 -7.54
CA ASN A 339 30.22 22.97 -6.67
C ASN A 339 29.87 22.81 -5.16
N PRO A 340 30.86 22.89 -4.24
CA PRO A 340 30.64 22.65 -2.80
C PRO A 340 29.57 23.53 -2.14
N ARG A 341 29.31 24.75 -2.66
CA ARG A 341 28.32 25.67 -2.08
C ARG A 341 26.91 25.08 -2.06
N ARG A 342 26.62 24.14 -2.97
CA ARG A 342 25.37 23.37 -2.98
C ARG A 342 25.11 22.70 -1.62
N LEU A 343 26.06 21.92 -1.12
CA LEU A 343 25.93 21.24 0.16
C LEU A 343 26.17 22.17 1.35
N THR A 344 27.04 23.18 1.22
CA THR A 344 27.25 24.16 2.29
C THR A 344 25.94 24.84 2.68
N ALA A 345 25.16 25.33 1.72
CA ALA A 345 23.87 25.98 1.99
C ALA A 345 22.87 25.03 2.68
N VAL A 346 22.82 23.76 2.24
CA VAL A 346 21.96 22.75 2.89
C VAL A 346 22.43 22.44 4.31
N TYR A 347 23.74 22.36 4.55
CA TYR A 347 24.30 22.07 5.88
C TYR A 347 24.05 23.21 6.85
N GLU A 348 24.18 24.46 6.41
CA GLU A 348 23.83 25.65 7.19
C GLU A 348 22.34 25.63 7.56
N MET A 349 21.45 25.29 6.62
CA MET A 349 20.02 25.11 6.90
C MET A 349 19.77 24.01 7.94
N LEU A 350 20.43 22.85 7.82
CA LEU A 350 20.30 21.72 8.76
C LEU A 350 20.78 22.03 10.18
N ASP A 351 21.76 22.93 10.31
CA ASP A 351 22.37 23.32 11.59
C ASP A 351 21.54 24.37 12.35
N THR A 352 20.49 24.92 11.73
CA THR A 352 19.57 25.81 12.43
C THR A 352 18.84 25.09 13.57
N PRO A 353 18.56 25.76 14.71
CA PRO A 353 17.87 25.15 15.85
C PRO A 353 16.50 24.56 15.51
N GLU A 354 15.81 25.13 14.51
CA GLU A 354 14.51 24.65 14.04
C GLU A 354 14.62 23.32 13.29
N MET A 355 15.65 23.15 12.47
CA MET A 355 15.81 21.96 11.62
C MET A 355 16.49 20.81 12.35
N ARG A 356 17.34 21.10 13.33
CA ARG A 356 18.14 20.10 14.03
C ARG A 356 17.33 18.92 14.62
N PRO A 357 16.14 19.10 15.22
CA PRO A 357 15.34 17.99 15.76
C PRO A 357 14.73 17.09 14.69
N LEU A 358 14.67 17.54 13.43
CA LEU A 358 13.98 16.83 12.35
C LEU A 358 14.84 15.72 11.75
N TRP A 359 16.11 15.63 12.11
CA TRP A 359 17.03 14.67 11.52
C TRP A 359 18.06 14.08 12.49
N ARG A 360 18.52 12.88 12.14
CA ARG A 360 19.65 12.19 12.79
C ARG A 360 20.68 11.79 11.73
N LYS A 361 21.95 11.82 12.09
CA LYS A 361 23.01 11.39 11.18
C LYS A 361 22.89 9.88 10.94
N VAL A 362 22.98 9.47 9.68
CA VAL A 362 23.20 8.07 9.29
C VAL A 362 24.69 7.80 9.46
N GLU A 363 25.04 6.79 10.24
CA GLU A 363 26.42 6.28 10.28
C GLU A 363 26.68 5.43 9.05
N PHE A 364 27.83 5.64 8.40
CA PHE A 364 28.13 5.02 7.11
C PHE A 364 29.62 4.84 6.88
N ARG A 365 29.95 4.15 5.79
CA ARG A 365 31.31 3.81 5.36
C ARG A 365 31.51 4.15 3.88
N GLU A 366 32.74 4.03 3.42
CA GLU A 366 33.02 4.02 1.99
C GLU A 366 32.41 2.76 1.34
N ALA A 367 31.92 2.91 0.11
CA ALA A 367 31.61 1.77 -0.73
C ALA A 367 32.90 0.97 -0.98
N SER A 368 32.79 -0.35 -0.93
CA SER A 368 33.83 -1.29 -1.34
C SER A 368 33.96 -1.34 -2.86
N CYS A 369 35.08 -1.85 -3.37
CA CYS A 369 35.22 -2.05 -4.82
C CYS A 369 34.18 -3.04 -5.36
N ASP A 370 33.86 -4.10 -4.62
CA ASP A 370 32.86 -5.10 -5.03
C ASP A 370 31.47 -4.48 -5.18
N GLU A 371 31.11 -3.53 -4.33
CA GLU A 371 29.86 -2.79 -4.47
C GLU A 371 29.84 -1.95 -5.74
N LEU A 372 30.91 -1.19 -6.02
CA LEU A 372 31.01 -0.38 -7.24
C LEU A 372 30.98 -1.24 -8.51
N LEU A 373 31.66 -2.40 -8.48
CA LEU A 373 31.76 -3.36 -9.57
C LEU A 373 30.47 -4.13 -9.85
N MET A 374 29.41 -3.97 -9.03
CA MET A 374 28.11 -4.57 -9.33
C MET A 374 27.53 -4.04 -10.65
N LEU A 375 27.78 -2.77 -10.96
CA LEU A 375 27.25 -2.11 -12.16
C LEU A 375 28.31 -1.42 -13.01
N HIS A 376 29.45 -1.03 -12.43
CA HIS A 376 30.52 -0.36 -13.17
C HIS A 376 31.61 -1.35 -13.64
N ALA A 377 32.20 -1.07 -14.80
CA ALA A 377 33.28 -1.88 -15.34
C ALA A 377 34.58 -1.72 -14.52
N PRO A 378 35.40 -2.79 -14.38
CA PRO A 378 36.68 -2.71 -13.68
C PRO A 378 37.63 -1.63 -14.20
N GLU A 379 37.71 -1.47 -15.52
CA GLU A 379 38.59 -0.49 -16.18
C GLU A 379 38.13 0.94 -15.88
N TYR A 380 36.81 1.14 -15.80
CA TYR A 380 36.23 2.43 -15.44
C TYR A 380 36.50 2.77 -13.96
N LEU A 381 36.34 1.80 -13.05
CA LEU A 381 36.69 2.01 -11.65
C LEU A 381 38.17 2.40 -11.49
N GLN A 382 39.07 1.76 -12.23
CA GLN A 382 40.50 2.11 -12.24
C GLN A 382 40.73 3.53 -12.78
N GLN A 383 40.04 3.91 -13.86
CA GLN A 383 40.11 5.27 -14.43
C GLN A 383 39.71 6.33 -13.41
N ILE A 384 38.60 6.15 -12.69
CA ILE A 384 38.16 7.12 -11.67
C ILE A 384 39.13 7.13 -10.49
N ALA A 385 39.59 5.95 -10.02
CA ALA A 385 40.54 5.84 -8.93
C ALA A 385 41.88 6.55 -9.23
N ALA A 386 42.33 6.54 -10.48
CA ALA A 386 43.55 7.21 -10.91
C ALA A 386 43.50 8.76 -10.77
N THR A 387 42.31 9.34 -10.60
CA THR A 387 42.15 10.78 -10.36
C THR A 387 42.38 11.17 -8.89
N GLN A 388 42.45 10.19 -7.97
CA GLN A 388 42.68 10.46 -6.56
C GLN A 388 44.01 11.21 -6.35
N GLY A 389 43.98 12.28 -5.56
CA GLY A 389 45.16 13.11 -5.27
C GLY A 389 45.64 13.95 -6.45
N GLN A 390 44.97 13.92 -7.61
CA GLN A 390 45.27 14.84 -8.71
C GLN A 390 44.58 16.18 -8.47
N PRO A 391 45.27 17.33 -8.64
CA PRO A 391 44.70 18.65 -8.40
C PRO A 391 43.41 18.89 -9.19
N GLN A 392 43.41 18.48 -10.46
CA GLN A 392 42.24 18.50 -11.32
C GLN A 392 42.37 17.44 -12.42
N SER A 393 41.28 16.78 -12.80
CA SER A 393 41.22 15.93 -13.99
C SER A 393 39.88 16.08 -14.68
N ALA A 394 39.85 16.15 -16.01
CA ALA A 394 38.62 16.17 -16.78
C ALA A 394 38.32 14.76 -17.30
N LEU A 395 37.17 14.19 -16.93
CA LEU A 395 36.71 12.90 -17.43
C LEU A 395 35.84 13.08 -18.68
N THR A 396 35.06 14.15 -18.71
CA THR A 396 34.35 14.67 -19.87
C THR A 396 34.43 16.21 -19.88
N MET A 397 33.80 16.86 -20.85
CA MET A 397 33.75 18.32 -20.94
C MET A 397 33.05 18.96 -19.72
N ASP A 398 32.06 18.27 -19.16
CA ASP A 398 31.23 18.72 -18.05
C ASP A 398 31.55 18.01 -16.72
N THR A 399 32.27 16.88 -16.73
CA THR A 399 32.54 16.10 -15.51
C THR A 399 34.02 16.13 -15.17
N VAL A 400 34.34 16.78 -14.06
CA VAL A 400 35.71 16.98 -13.57
C VAL A 400 35.89 16.40 -12.18
N THR A 401 37.12 16.09 -11.82
CA THR A 401 37.54 15.63 -10.50
C THR A 401 38.66 16.51 -9.94
N SER A 402 38.83 16.47 -8.62
CA SER A 402 39.92 17.03 -7.85
C SER A 402 40.40 15.99 -6.83
N GLU A 403 41.38 16.35 -6.01
CA GLU A 403 42.08 15.44 -5.11
C GLU A 403 41.15 14.59 -4.24
N GLY A 404 40.06 15.19 -3.75
CA GLY A 404 39.08 14.55 -2.87
C GLY A 404 37.90 13.86 -3.58
N SER A 405 37.77 13.98 -4.90
CA SER A 405 36.59 13.51 -5.64
C SER A 405 36.34 12.01 -5.52
N TYR A 406 37.39 11.20 -5.65
CA TYR A 406 37.23 9.75 -5.62
C TYR A 406 36.74 9.25 -4.26
N LEU A 407 37.32 9.77 -3.17
CA LEU A 407 36.88 9.47 -1.82
C LEU A 407 35.44 9.95 -1.59
N ALA A 408 35.11 11.18 -2.01
CA ALA A 408 33.76 11.71 -1.90
C ALA A 408 32.73 10.84 -2.64
N ALA A 409 33.06 10.35 -3.84
CA ALA A 409 32.21 9.45 -4.62
C ALA A 409 32.01 8.08 -3.96
N ARG A 410 33.06 7.49 -3.38
CA ARG A 410 32.93 6.23 -2.61
C ARG A 410 32.08 6.42 -1.36
N LEU A 411 32.23 7.54 -0.68
CA LEU A 411 31.41 7.92 0.48
C LEU A 411 29.96 8.19 0.08
N ALA A 412 29.71 8.74 -1.11
CA ALA A 412 28.35 9.01 -1.61
C ALA A 412 27.58 7.70 -1.80
N VAL A 413 28.18 6.75 -2.51
CA VAL A 413 27.61 5.41 -2.71
C VAL A 413 27.45 4.68 -1.36
N GLY A 414 28.51 4.63 -0.54
CA GLY A 414 28.47 3.90 0.72
C GLY A 414 27.50 4.50 1.74
N GLY A 415 27.40 5.83 1.77
CA GLY A 415 26.41 6.57 2.54
C GLY A 415 24.98 6.22 2.14
N TYR A 416 24.70 6.21 0.84
CA TYR A 416 23.38 5.86 0.34
C TYR A 416 23.02 4.39 0.59
N VAL A 417 23.95 3.47 0.37
CA VAL A 417 23.79 2.04 0.67
C VAL A 417 23.48 1.81 2.15
N GLU A 418 24.20 2.46 3.07
CA GLU A 418 23.95 2.32 4.50
C GLU A 418 22.63 2.97 4.92
N ALA A 419 22.21 4.06 4.28
CA ALA A 419 20.89 4.65 4.50
C ALA A 419 19.77 3.68 4.09
N ILE A 420 19.89 3.04 2.92
CA ILE A 420 18.96 1.99 2.47
C ILE A 420 18.93 0.83 3.45
N ARG A 421 20.09 0.31 3.84
CA ARG A 421 20.19 -0.80 4.79
C ARG A 421 19.46 -0.48 6.10
N GLN A 422 19.68 0.70 6.66
CA GLN A 422 19.04 1.10 7.92
C GLN A 422 17.52 1.31 7.80
N VAL A 423 17.01 1.74 6.63
CA VAL A 423 15.56 1.83 6.37
C VAL A 423 14.95 0.43 6.21
N VAL A 424 15.57 -0.45 5.42
CA VAL A 424 15.07 -1.82 5.20
C VAL A 424 15.07 -2.63 6.50
N GLU A 425 16.07 -2.43 7.35
CA GLU A 425 16.16 -3.07 8.68
C GLU A 425 15.27 -2.39 9.75
N GLY A 426 14.52 -1.35 9.42
CA GLY A 426 13.61 -0.65 10.33
C GLY A 426 14.29 0.18 11.43
N ARG A 427 15.59 0.50 11.29
CA ARG A 427 16.33 1.33 12.28
C ARG A 427 15.97 2.81 12.18
N ILE A 428 15.60 3.25 10.99
CA ILE A 428 15.11 4.60 10.68
C ILE A 428 13.91 4.48 9.72
N PRO A 429 12.93 5.41 9.76
CA PRO A 429 11.73 5.28 8.95
C PRO A 429 11.97 5.57 7.46
N ASN A 430 12.88 6.51 7.18
CA ASN A 430 13.27 6.95 5.84
C ASN A 430 14.62 7.69 5.95
N ALA A 431 15.23 8.03 4.82
CA ALA A 431 16.46 8.82 4.82
C ALA A 431 16.62 9.70 3.57
N ILE A 432 17.44 10.75 3.70
CA ILE A 432 17.91 11.60 2.60
C ILE A 432 19.45 11.57 2.59
N ALA A 433 20.04 11.14 1.50
CA ALA A 433 21.48 11.16 1.30
C ALA A 433 21.92 12.47 0.63
N LEU A 434 22.49 13.39 1.41
CA LEU A 434 22.96 14.70 0.95
C LEU A 434 24.41 14.59 0.52
N VAL A 435 24.60 14.00 -0.66
CA VAL A 435 25.88 13.57 -1.20
C VAL A 435 26.32 14.44 -2.38
N ARG A 436 27.64 14.49 -2.58
CA ARG A 436 28.28 14.98 -3.81
C ARG A 436 29.53 14.12 -4.05
N PRO A 437 29.83 13.70 -5.29
CA PRO A 437 29.11 13.98 -6.55
C PRO A 437 27.72 13.32 -6.70
N PRO A 438 26.86 13.80 -7.63
CA PRO A 438 25.62 13.13 -8.04
C PRO A 438 25.91 11.81 -8.78
N GLY A 439 24.85 11.07 -9.15
CA GLY A 439 24.99 9.71 -9.69
C GLY A 439 24.18 9.33 -10.94
N HIS A 440 22.98 9.84 -11.14
CA HIS A 440 22.02 9.25 -12.11
C HIS A 440 22.46 9.22 -13.60
N HIS A 441 23.48 10.00 -13.99
CA HIS A 441 24.05 10.00 -15.34
C HIS A 441 25.22 9.02 -15.54
N ALA A 442 25.85 8.54 -14.45
CA ALA A 442 27.01 7.67 -14.56
C ALA A 442 26.60 6.33 -15.20
N GLU A 443 27.30 5.96 -16.28
CA GLU A 443 27.06 4.73 -17.01
C GLU A 443 28.02 3.62 -16.54
N ARG A 444 27.87 2.42 -17.10
CA ARG A 444 28.73 1.26 -16.81
C ARG A 444 30.22 1.57 -16.94
N SER A 445 30.61 2.35 -17.95
CA SER A 445 32.02 2.62 -18.26
C SER A 445 32.32 4.09 -18.56
N ARG A 446 31.46 5.02 -18.10
CA ARG A 446 31.57 6.43 -18.47
C ARG A 446 31.02 7.36 -17.39
N ALA A 447 31.81 8.36 -17.03
CA ALA A 447 31.36 9.52 -16.26
C ALA A 447 30.65 10.51 -17.18
N LEU A 448 29.58 11.13 -16.71
CA LEU A 448 28.74 12.03 -17.51
C LEU A 448 27.89 12.90 -16.58
N GLY A 449 27.58 14.15 -16.97
CA GLY A 449 26.61 14.98 -16.25
C GLY A 449 26.96 15.15 -14.77
N TYR A 450 28.24 15.42 -14.49
CA TYR A 450 28.79 15.56 -13.13
C TYR A 450 28.88 14.28 -12.30
N CYS A 451 28.39 13.14 -12.83
CA CYS A 451 28.29 11.89 -12.09
C CYS A 451 29.53 11.01 -12.28
N LEU A 452 30.07 10.48 -11.17
CA LEU A 452 31.23 9.58 -11.17
C LEU A 452 30.85 8.11 -10.93
N PHE A 453 29.91 7.85 -10.03
CA PHE A 453 29.34 6.52 -9.81
C PHE A 453 27.83 6.67 -9.68
N ASN A 454 27.07 5.67 -10.13
CA ASN A 454 25.62 5.75 -10.13
C ASN A 454 25.07 5.38 -8.75
N ASN A 455 24.96 6.38 -7.86
CA ASN A 455 24.53 6.22 -6.48
C ASN A 455 23.21 5.45 -6.36
N VAL A 456 22.17 5.89 -7.10
CA VAL A 456 20.83 5.29 -7.01
C VAL A 456 20.81 3.85 -7.55
N ALA A 457 21.49 3.60 -8.66
CA ALA A 457 21.54 2.27 -9.27
C ALA A 457 22.33 1.28 -8.43
N LEU A 458 23.48 1.70 -7.88
CA LEU A 458 24.26 0.87 -6.96
C LEU A 458 23.49 0.58 -5.68
N GLY A 459 22.72 1.55 -5.18
CA GLY A 459 21.80 1.35 -4.06
C GLY A 459 20.73 0.31 -4.35
N ALA A 460 20.08 0.37 -5.52
CA ALA A 460 19.10 -0.62 -5.97
C ALA A 460 19.72 -2.02 -6.11
N ALA A 461 20.88 -2.13 -6.77
CA ALA A 461 21.60 -3.39 -6.94
C ALA A 461 22.01 -4.00 -5.59
N TYR A 462 22.47 -3.17 -4.65
CA TYR A 462 22.79 -3.59 -3.29
C TYR A 462 21.56 -4.14 -2.56
N ALA A 463 20.44 -3.40 -2.59
CA ALA A 463 19.21 -3.78 -1.91
C ALA A 463 18.67 -5.13 -2.41
N ARG A 464 18.70 -5.33 -3.72
CA ARG A 464 18.31 -6.60 -4.34
C ARG A 464 19.23 -7.75 -3.93
N ARG A 465 20.54 -7.53 -4.00
CA ARG A 465 21.54 -8.58 -3.78
C ARG A 465 21.68 -8.99 -2.32
N TYR A 466 21.60 -8.03 -1.39
CA TYR A 466 21.99 -8.24 0.01
C TYR A 466 20.86 -8.03 1.01
N LEU A 467 19.78 -7.33 0.65
CA LEU A 467 18.69 -6.98 1.57
C LEU A 467 17.36 -7.66 1.24
N GLY A 468 17.32 -8.54 0.22
CA GLY A 468 16.12 -9.29 -0.16
C GLY A 468 14.99 -8.42 -0.72
N MET A 469 15.30 -7.24 -1.24
CA MET A 469 14.33 -6.37 -1.90
C MET A 469 14.22 -6.80 -3.36
N ASP A 470 13.33 -7.74 -3.69
CA ASP A 470 13.27 -8.32 -5.04
C ASP A 470 12.88 -7.31 -6.11
N ARG A 471 11.97 -6.39 -5.80
CA ARG A 471 11.45 -5.35 -6.71
C ARG A 471 11.76 -3.96 -6.18
N VAL A 472 12.50 -3.16 -6.94
CA VAL A 472 12.87 -1.77 -6.55
C VAL A 472 12.24 -0.78 -7.52
N LEU A 473 11.53 0.22 -7.00
CA LEU A 473 11.06 1.36 -7.78
C LEU A 473 12.06 2.50 -7.61
N ILE A 474 12.61 3.00 -8.72
CA ILE A 474 13.40 4.22 -8.77
C ILE A 474 12.55 5.33 -9.39
N VAL A 475 12.37 6.42 -8.66
CA VAL A 475 11.69 7.63 -9.12
C VAL A 475 12.73 8.73 -9.28
N ASP A 476 12.91 9.21 -10.50
CA ASP A 476 13.80 10.31 -10.82
C ASP A 476 12.98 11.55 -11.20
N TRP A 477 13.11 12.61 -10.40
CA TRP A 477 12.47 13.89 -10.66
C TRP A 477 13.46 15.00 -11.00
N ASP A 478 14.75 14.69 -11.16
CA ASP A 478 15.75 15.65 -11.63
C ASP A 478 15.34 16.20 -13.00
N VAL A 479 15.69 17.46 -13.29
CA VAL A 479 15.32 18.09 -14.56
C VAL A 479 15.95 17.36 -15.76
N HIS A 480 17.05 16.65 -15.55
CA HIS A 480 17.73 15.85 -16.55
C HIS A 480 17.28 14.39 -16.49
N HIS A 481 17.20 13.75 -17.65
CA HIS A 481 16.95 12.32 -17.70
C HIS A 481 18.14 11.55 -17.11
N GLY A 482 17.90 10.73 -16.07
CA GLY A 482 18.86 9.77 -15.51
C GLY A 482 19.22 8.61 -16.44
N ASN A 483 19.83 8.93 -17.59
CA ASN A 483 20.18 7.99 -18.65
C ASN A 483 21.07 6.84 -18.15
N GLY A 484 22.00 7.11 -17.23
CA GLY A 484 22.87 6.08 -16.66
C GLY A 484 22.05 5.05 -15.89
N THR A 485 21.10 5.51 -15.08
CA THR A 485 20.17 4.65 -14.34
C THR A 485 19.28 3.83 -15.28
N GLN A 486 18.72 4.46 -16.33
CA GLN A 486 17.96 3.72 -17.35
C GLN A 486 18.81 2.61 -17.99
N HIS A 487 19.97 2.96 -18.56
CA HIS A 487 20.81 2.01 -19.30
C HIS A 487 21.29 0.84 -18.43
N LEU A 488 21.54 1.07 -17.13
CA LEU A 488 21.98 0.02 -16.20
C LEU A 488 20.87 -1.00 -15.87
N PHE A 489 19.59 -0.64 -16.04
CA PHE A 489 18.45 -1.52 -15.77
C PHE A 489 17.55 -1.77 -16.99
N GLU A 490 17.96 -1.36 -18.18
CA GLU A 490 17.09 -1.36 -19.37
C GLU A 490 16.59 -2.77 -19.75
N GLN A 491 17.33 -3.82 -19.35
CA GLN A 491 16.97 -5.23 -19.55
C GLN A 491 16.39 -5.91 -18.30
N ASP A 492 16.22 -5.19 -17.19
CA ASP A 492 15.87 -5.75 -15.88
C ASP A 492 14.41 -5.43 -15.50
N ASN A 493 13.57 -6.45 -15.35
CA ASN A 493 12.16 -6.29 -14.94
C ASN A 493 11.93 -6.25 -13.43
N THR A 494 12.99 -6.32 -12.65
CA THR A 494 12.92 -6.24 -11.19
C THR A 494 13.22 -4.84 -10.68
N VAL A 495 13.66 -3.93 -11.55
CA VAL A 495 13.83 -2.52 -11.25
C VAL A 495 12.93 -1.72 -12.18
N LEU A 496 11.94 -1.03 -11.63
CA LEU A 496 11.12 -0.09 -12.38
C LEU A 496 11.77 1.29 -12.28
N PHE A 497 12.24 1.82 -13.40
CA PHE A 497 12.75 3.18 -13.51
C PHE A 497 11.67 4.11 -14.05
N PHE A 498 11.37 5.18 -13.31
CA PHE A 498 10.40 6.20 -13.69
C PHE A 498 11.06 7.57 -13.65
N SER A 499 11.11 8.28 -14.77
CA SER A 499 11.76 9.60 -14.85
C SER A 499 10.81 10.66 -15.42
N ILE A 500 10.70 11.80 -14.72
CA ILE A 500 10.08 13.03 -15.23
C ILE A 500 11.18 14.04 -15.48
N HIS A 501 11.38 14.46 -16.73
CA HIS A 501 12.53 15.29 -17.09
C HIS A 501 12.20 16.27 -18.21
N GLN A 502 13.02 17.31 -18.33
CA GLN A 502 12.92 18.28 -19.43
C GLN A 502 13.38 17.66 -20.75
N TYR A 503 12.60 17.84 -21.81
CA TYR A 503 12.94 17.34 -23.14
C TYR A 503 12.41 18.25 -24.26
N PRO A 504 13.21 18.54 -25.31
CA PRO A 504 14.62 18.19 -25.46
C PRO A 504 15.51 19.02 -24.51
N HIS A 505 16.41 18.35 -23.80
CA HIS A 505 17.44 18.95 -22.95
C HIS A 505 18.64 17.99 -22.88
N PHE A 506 19.72 18.35 -22.18
CA PHE A 506 20.76 17.37 -21.85
C PHE A 506 20.14 16.18 -21.07
N PRO A 507 20.52 14.93 -21.34
CA PRO A 507 21.55 14.43 -22.28
C PRO A 507 21.03 14.10 -23.69
N LYS A 508 19.81 14.51 -24.05
CA LYS A 508 19.09 14.22 -25.31
C LYS A 508 18.63 12.76 -25.46
N THR A 509 18.38 12.08 -24.35
CA THR A 509 17.74 10.75 -24.28
C THR A 509 16.46 10.84 -23.44
N GLY A 510 15.78 9.71 -23.19
CA GLY A 510 14.57 9.68 -22.33
C GLY A 510 13.28 9.92 -23.11
N PHE A 511 13.25 9.53 -24.38
CA PHE A 511 12.02 9.66 -25.17
C PHE A 511 10.94 8.72 -24.63
N PHE A 512 9.67 9.14 -24.70
CA PHE A 512 8.55 8.41 -24.08
C PHE A 512 8.29 7.01 -24.66
N THR A 513 8.91 6.64 -25.78
CA THR A 513 8.83 5.30 -26.37
C THR A 513 9.95 4.36 -25.92
N GLU A 514 10.97 4.89 -25.23
CA GLU A 514 11.99 4.07 -24.59
C GLU A 514 11.34 3.42 -23.36
N ALA A 515 10.98 2.14 -23.50
CA ALA A 515 10.20 1.41 -22.51
C ALA A 515 10.98 0.27 -21.84
N GLY A 516 12.30 0.19 -22.05
CA GLY A 516 13.12 -0.98 -21.72
C GLY A 516 13.27 -1.90 -22.93
N ILE A 517 14.13 -2.91 -22.80
CA ILE A 517 14.47 -3.85 -23.86
C ILE A 517 14.47 -5.29 -23.35
N GLY A 518 14.01 -6.23 -24.18
CA GLY A 518 13.96 -7.66 -23.82
C GLY A 518 13.12 -7.90 -22.57
N HIS A 519 13.70 -8.53 -21.55
CA HIS A 519 12.98 -8.79 -20.30
C HIS A 519 12.56 -7.51 -19.57
N GLY A 520 13.26 -6.38 -19.76
CA GLY A 520 12.95 -5.10 -19.12
C GLY A 520 11.85 -4.28 -19.81
N GLU A 521 11.24 -4.77 -20.90
CA GLU A 521 10.15 -4.06 -21.57
C GLU A 521 8.98 -3.77 -20.62
N GLY A 522 8.58 -2.50 -20.56
CA GLY A 522 7.58 -1.95 -19.64
C GLY A 522 8.15 -1.36 -18.35
N TYR A 523 9.41 -1.65 -18.00
CA TYR A 523 10.03 -1.29 -16.70
C TYR A 523 10.92 -0.05 -16.74
N THR A 524 10.97 0.63 -17.89
CA THR A 524 11.45 2.01 -18.01
C THR A 524 10.27 2.88 -18.41
N ILE A 525 9.98 3.94 -17.66
CA ILE A 525 8.89 4.86 -17.93
C ILE A 525 9.43 6.28 -17.97
N ASN A 526 9.46 6.84 -19.18
CA ASN A 526 9.90 8.20 -19.41
C ASN A 526 8.72 9.16 -19.59
N VAL A 527 8.80 10.30 -18.92
CA VAL A 527 7.84 11.41 -19.02
C VAL A 527 8.59 12.68 -19.47
N PRO A 528 8.90 12.80 -20.77
CA PRO A 528 9.59 13.97 -21.33
C PRO A 528 8.67 15.19 -21.38
N LEU A 529 9.10 16.30 -20.76
CA LEU A 529 8.31 17.53 -20.61
C LEU A 529 8.98 18.75 -21.25
N PRO A 530 8.24 19.62 -21.96
CA PRO A 530 8.70 20.97 -22.26
C PRO A 530 8.94 21.78 -20.97
N LYS A 531 9.62 22.92 -21.09
CA LYS A 531 9.76 23.90 -20.00
C LYS A 531 8.42 24.37 -19.43
N GLY A 532 8.42 24.78 -18.17
CA GLY A 532 7.31 25.49 -17.52
C GLY A 532 6.27 24.61 -16.81
N TYR A 533 6.54 23.31 -16.59
CA TYR A 533 5.71 22.48 -15.72
C TYR A 533 6.01 22.81 -14.25
N GLY A 534 4.97 22.92 -13.43
CA GLY A 534 5.09 23.35 -12.03
C GLY A 534 4.46 22.39 -11.03
N ASP A 535 4.28 22.86 -9.78
CA ASP A 535 3.84 22.07 -8.62
C ASP A 535 2.70 21.08 -8.92
N GLY A 536 1.57 21.60 -9.40
CA GLY A 536 0.39 20.78 -9.68
C GLY A 536 0.62 19.75 -10.78
N ASP A 537 1.41 20.10 -11.81
CA ASP A 537 1.65 19.21 -12.94
C ASP A 537 2.47 17.98 -12.52
N TYR A 538 3.56 18.19 -11.77
CA TYR A 538 4.42 17.10 -11.30
C TYR A 538 3.67 16.16 -10.35
N VAL A 539 2.97 16.70 -9.34
CA VAL A 539 2.18 15.88 -8.41
C VAL A 539 1.10 15.10 -9.16
N ALA A 540 0.41 15.73 -10.12
CA ALA A 540 -0.59 15.02 -10.91
C ALA A 540 -0.01 13.95 -11.84
N ILE A 541 1.21 14.12 -12.37
CA ILE A 541 1.91 13.05 -13.11
C ILE A 541 2.20 11.86 -12.20
N LEU A 542 2.73 12.09 -10.99
CA LEU A 542 3.00 11.03 -10.01
C LEU A 542 1.70 10.28 -9.65
N GLU A 543 0.63 11.01 -9.38
CA GLU A 543 -0.65 10.41 -8.96
C GLU A 543 -1.40 9.69 -10.10
N ASN A 544 -1.30 10.19 -11.33
CA ASN A 544 -2.10 9.66 -12.45
C ASN A 544 -1.37 8.66 -13.35
N LEU A 545 -0.04 8.60 -13.28
CA LEU A 545 0.79 7.68 -14.04
C LEU A 545 1.60 6.75 -13.13
N LEU A 546 2.46 7.30 -12.26
CA LEU A 546 3.35 6.49 -11.43
C LEU A 546 2.57 5.64 -10.42
N ARG A 547 1.70 6.23 -9.59
CA ARG A 547 0.99 5.51 -8.52
C ARG A 547 0.21 4.28 -9.02
N PRO A 548 -0.56 4.34 -10.13
CA PRO A 548 -1.19 3.15 -10.70
C PRO A 548 -0.20 2.06 -11.12
N VAL A 549 0.91 2.44 -11.77
CA VAL A 549 1.94 1.50 -12.19
C VAL A 549 2.64 0.88 -10.98
N ALA A 550 3.01 1.68 -9.98
CA ALA A 550 3.65 1.20 -8.77
C ALA A 550 2.76 0.20 -8.00
N ARG A 551 1.43 0.36 -8.03
CA ARG A 551 0.48 -0.62 -7.48
C ARG A 551 0.47 -1.95 -8.25
N ASP A 552 0.61 -1.90 -9.57
CA ASP A 552 0.71 -3.11 -10.39
C ASP A 552 2.09 -3.79 -10.19
N PHE A 553 3.15 -2.99 -10.05
CA PHE A 553 4.53 -3.46 -9.86
C PHE A 553 4.79 -4.01 -8.46
N THR A 554 4.13 -3.47 -7.43
CA THR A 554 4.28 -3.84 -6.02
C THR A 554 5.74 -3.84 -5.55
N PRO A 555 6.45 -2.70 -5.59
CA PRO A 555 7.87 -2.66 -5.18
C PRO A 555 8.03 -2.99 -3.70
N ASP A 556 9.19 -3.55 -3.33
CA ASP A 556 9.57 -3.80 -1.95
C ASP A 556 10.30 -2.60 -1.33
N LEU A 557 10.81 -1.67 -2.16
CA LEU A 557 11.55 -0.47 -1.79
C LEU A 557 11.35 0.64 -2.84
N VAL A 558 11.20 1.89 -2.38
CA VAL A 558 11.20 3.09 -3.24
C VAL A 558 12.48 3.89 -3.05
N LEU A 559 13.18 4.16 -4.14
CA LEU A 559 14.37 5.01 -4.18
C LEU A 559 14.06 6.25 -5.00
N VAL A 560 14.50 7.42 -4.53
CA VAL A 560 14.23 8.70 -5.20
C VAL A 560 15.54 9.40 -5.56
N SER A 561 15.80 9.55 -6.86
CA SER A 561 16.82 10.46 -7.39
C SER A 561 16.27 11.88 -7.31
N ALA A 562 16.68 12.58 -6.26
CA ALA A 562 16.11 13.86 -5.87
C ALA A 562 16.97 15.03 -6.36
N GLY A 563 16.78 15.39 -7.63
CA GLY A 563 17.28 16.64 -8.18
C GLY A 563 16.39 17.83 -7.81
N PHE A 564 16.99 19.00 -7.59
CA PHE A 564 16.25 20.22 -7.26
C PHE A 564 16.36 21.31 -8.33
N ASP A 565 16.86 20.95 -9.51
CA ASP A 565 17.00 21.81 -10.69
C ASP A 565 15.72 21.97 -11.52
N ILE A 566 14.62 21.35 -11.08
CA ILE A 566 13.26 21.70 -11.51
C ILE A 566 12.69 22.94 -10.80
N HIS A 567 13.48 23.57 -9.91
CA HIS A 567 13.12 24.82 -9.25
C HIS A 567 13.16 26.02 -10.22
N PRO A 568 12.25 27.01 -10.13
CA PRO A 568 12.20 28.16 -11.04
C PRO A 568 13.48 29.02 -11.04
N GLU A 569 14.16 29.12 -9.91
CA GLU A 569 15.42 29.87 -9.75
C GLU A 569 16.67 29.07 -10.13
N ASP A 570 16.54 27.82 -10.57
CA ASP A 570 17.68 27.02 -11.01
C ASP A 570 18.25 27.54 -12.35
N PRO A 571 19.58 27.70 -12.49
CA PRO A 571 20.18 28.26 -13.69
C PRO A 571 20.22 27.30 -14.89
N LEU A 572 20.10 25.98 -14.68
CA LEU A 572 20.22 24.97 -15.74
C LEU A 572 18.87 24.40 -16.19
N GLY A 573 17.85 24.55 -15.35
CA GLY A 573 16.49 24.10 -15.64
C GLY A 573 15.64 25.07 -16.46
N GLY A 574 14.34 24.99 -16.22
CA GLY A 574 13.31 25.79 -16.87
C GLY A 574 11.91 25.38 -16.45
N MET A 575 11.80 24.77 -15.27
CA MET A 575 10.55 24.29 -14.68
C MET A 575 10.08 25.26 -13.60
N GLY A 576 8.94 25.00 -12.99
CA GLY A 576 8.29 25.90 -12.04
C GLY A 576 7.91 25.20 -10.74
N VAL A 577 8.72 24.25 -10.27
CA VAL A 577 8.44 23.51 -9.03
C VAL A 577 9.02 24.27 -7.83
N THR A 578 8.14 24.78 -6.99
CA THR A 578 8.50 25.53 -5.78
C THR A 578 8.80 24.58 -4.61
N PRO A 579 9.32 25.05 -3.46
CA PRO A 579 9.45 24.24 -2.25
C PRO A 579 8.13 23.57 -1.84
N ARG A 580 6.98 24.23 -2.09
CA ARG A 580 5.65 23.63 -1.86
C ARG A 580 5.38 22.46 -2.81
N GLY A 581 5.79 22.57 -4.08
CA GLY A 581 5.74 21.48 -5.05
C GLY A 581 6.59 20.28 -4.63
N PHE A 582 7.84 20.51 -4.21
CA PHE A 582 8.69 19.44 -3.69
C PHE A 582 8.10 18.76 -2.45
N ALA A 583 7.46 19.51 -1.54
CA ALA A 583 6.72 18.92 -0.43
C ALA A 583 5.53 18.07 -0.91
N GLY A 584 4.77 18.53 -1.91
CA GLY A 584 3.67 17.77 -2.51
C GLY A 584 4.12 16.48 -3.18
N MET A 585 5.21 16.53 -3.96
CA MET A 585 5.81 15.35 -4.60
C MET A 585 6.33 14.36 -3.54
N THR A 586 7.00 14.87 -2.51
CA THR A 586 7.48 14.06 -1.38
C THR A 586 6.33 13.37 -0.65
N ARG A 587 5.26 14.11 -0.33
CA ARG A 587 4.08 13.54 0.34
C ARG A 587 3.39 12.48 -0.52
N SER A 588 3.25 12.73 -1.82
CA SER A 588 2.74 11.75 -2.79
C SER A 588 3.56 10.45 -2.74
N LEU A 589 4.89 10.54 -2.80
CA LEU A 589 5.78 9.37 -2.75
C LEU A 589 5.80 8.69 -1.38
N LEU A 590 5.71 9.44 -0.27
CA LEU A 590 5.59 8.88 1.07
C LEU A 590 4.28 8.07 1.20
N ASP A 591 3.13 8.66 0.81
CA ASP A 591 1.84 7.98 0.81
C ASP A 591 1.84 6.75 -0.12
N LEU A 592 2.55 6.82 -1.26
CA LEU A 592 2.75 5.66 -2.14
C LEU A 592 3.58 4.58 -1.45
N SER A 593 4.71 4.92 -0.85
CA SER A 593 5.59 3.96 -0.18
C SER A 593 4.90 3.28 1.01
N GLU A 594 4.12 4.02 1.79
CA GLU A 594 3.28 3.47 2.86
C GLU A 594 2.26 2.45 2.33
N GLU A 595 1.75 2.67 1.11
CA GLU A 595 0.78 1.79 0.46
C GLU A 595 1.41 0.51 -0.10
N VAL A 596 2.56 0.60 -0.77
CA VAL A 596 3.10 -0.50 -1.57
C VAL A 596 4.29 -1.23 -0.95
N CYS A 597 5.01 -0.61 -0.01
CA CYS A 597 6.26 -1.12 0.54
C CYS A 597 6.49 -0.75 2.02
N ASP A 598 5.41 -0.66 2.80
CA ASP A 598 5.43 -0.36 4.25
C ASP A 598 6.24 0.90 4.63
N GLY A 599 6.25 1.91 3.76
CA GLY A 599 6.94 3.19 4.00
C GLY A 599 8.45 3.16 3.75
N ARG A 600 9.01 2.06 3.22
CA ARG A 600 10.45 1.98 2.87
C ARG A 600 10.79 2.89 1.69
N ILE A 601 11.31 4.08 2.01
CA ILE A 601 11.70 5.09 1.00
C ILE A 601 13.02 5.80 1.35
N VAL A 602 13.87 6.00 0.34
CA VAL A 602 15.18 6.67 0.51
C VAL A 602 15.47 7.63 -0.64
N PHE A 603 15.80 8.87 -0.30
CA PHE A 603 16.13 9.93 -1.25
C PHE A 603 17.66 10.07 -1.37
N VAL A 604 18.16 10.39 -2.57
CA VAL A 604 19.57 10.78 -2.81
C VAL A 604 19.60 12.07 -3.59
N LEU A 605 20.44 13.02 -3.16
CA LEU A 605 20.62 14.29 -3.85
C LEU A 605 21.30 14.07 -5.21
N GLU A 606 20.68 14.59 -6.27
CA GLU A 606 21.25 14.64 -7.63
C GLU A 606 21.64 16.09 -7.98
N GLY A 607 20.91 16.75 -8.91
CA GLY A 607 21.10 18.13 -9.34
C GLY A 607 20.50 19.20 -8.41
N GLY A 608 20.44 20.44 -8.90
CA GLY A 608 20.02 21.64 -8.16
C GLY A 608 21.20 22.57 -7.87
N TYR A 609 21.28 23.67 -8.60
CA TYR A 609 22.50 24.48 -8.77
C TYR A 609 22.34 25.92 -8.29
N ASN A 610 21.17 26.30 -7.80
CA ASN A 610 20.94 27.52 -7.02
C ASN A 610 20.97 27.16 -5.51
N PRO A 611 22.04 27.49 -4.75
CA PRO A 611 22.20 27.00 -3.38
C PRO A 611 21.09 27.43 -2.40
N PRO A 612 20.60 28.70 -2.40
CA PRO A 612 19.43 29.07 -1.60
C PRO A 612 18.17 28.26 -1.93
N ALA A 613 17.83 28.17 -3.21
CA ALA A 613 16.65 27.41 -3.64
C ALA A 613 16.75 25.91 -3.32
N LEU A 614 17.95 25.34 -3.46
CA LEU A 614 18.25 23.97 -3.06
C LEU A 614 18.02 23.77 -1.56
N ALA A 615 18.53 24.67 -0.71
CA ALA A 615 18.37 24.58 0.74
C ALA A 615 16.89 24.65 1.15
N ASP A 616 16.12 25.58 0.58
CA ASP A 616 14.68 25.73 0.84
C ASP A 616 13.87 24.52 0.39
N SER A 617 14.21 23.97 -0.78
CA SER A 617 13.54 22.78 -1.32
C SER A 617 13.86 21.53 -0.51
N VAL A 618 15.12 21.31 -0.12
CA VAL A 618 15.52 20.21 0.78
C VAL A 618 14.86 20.36 2.15
N GLN A 619 14.73 21.59 2.67
CA GLN A 619 14.01 21.86 3.91
C GLN A 619 12.55 21.39 3.81
N ALA A 620 11.87 21.69 2.70
CA ALA A 620 10.49 21.27 2.49
C ALA A 620 10.35 19.74 2.44
N VAL A 621 11.24 19.04 1.72
CA VAL A 621 11.31 17.57 1.71
C VAL A 621 11.56 16.99 3.11
N LEU A 622 12.49 17.60 3.87
CA LEU A 622 12.82 17.14 5.23
C LEU A 622 11.64 17.28 6.20
N ARG A 623 10.83 18.35 6.09
CA ARG A 623 9.64 18.51 6.93
C ARG A 623 8.59 17.44 6.67
N GLU A 624 8.38 17.05 5.42
CA GLU A 624 7.46 15.95 5.08
C GLU A 624 7.99 14.59 5.54
N THR A 625 9.27 14.28 5.24
CA THR A 625 9.88 12.99 5.61
C THR A 625 9.98 12.77 7.12
N SER A 626 10.19 13.85 7.88
CA SER A 626 10.23 13.81 9.35
C SER A 626 8.84 13.81 10.00
N GLY A 627 7.77 13.98 9.22
CA GLY A 627 6.39 14.08 9.71
C GLY A 627 6.06 15.39 10.44
N ASN A 628 6.84 16.45 10.23
CA ASN A 628 6.57 17.77 10.81
C ASN A 628 5.72 18.66 9.90
N SER A 629 5.54 18.27 8.65
CA SER A 629 4.50 18.77 7.77
C SER A 629 3.76 17.61 7.12
N ARG A 630 2.52 17.88 6.68
CA ARG A 630 1.75 16.96 5.86
C ARG A 630 1.00 17.77 4.81
N THR A 631 1.58 17.83 3.62
CA THR A 631 1.05 18.63 2.51
C THR A 631 -0.26 18.04 1.95
N ASP A 632 -1.25 18.89 1.69
CA ASP A 632 -2.46 18.48 0.97
C ASP A 632 -2.17 18.38 -0.54
N ILE A 633 -1.91 17.16 -0.99
CA ILE A 633 -1.59 16.88 -2.40
C ILE A 633 -2.77 17.19 -3.33
N ALA A 634 -4.02 17.12 -2.86
CA ALA A 634 -5.19 17.40 -3.69
C ALA A 634 -5.29 18.89 -4.00
N GLU A 635 -4.94 19.75 -3.04
CA GLU A 635 -4.87 21.21 -3.25
C GLU A 635 -3.79 21.59 -4.27
N ILE A 636 -2.62 20.95 -4.21
CA ILE A 636 -1.55 21.19 -5.18
C ILE A 636 -1.96 20.71 -6.57
N MET A 637 -2.49 19.49 -6.68
CA MET A 637 -2.95 18.92 -7.95
C MET A 637 -4.04 19.76 -8.62
N ALA A 638 -4.88 20.45 -7.84
CA ALA A 638 -5.92 21.33 -8.39
C ALA A 638 -5.35 22.49 -9.23
N GLN A 639 -4.06 22.81 -9.06
CA GLN A 639 -3.35 23.85 -9.82
C GLN A 639 -2.75 23.34 -11.13
N ALA A 640 -2.83 22.03 -11.41
CA ALA A 640 -2.24 21.46 -12.61
C ALA A 640 -2.94 21.97 -13.89
N GLU A 641 -2.17 22.25 -14.94
CA GLU A 641 -2.72 22.79 -16.17
C GLU A 641 -3.24 21.65 -17.06
N PRO A 642 -4.56 21.60 -17.37
CA PRO A 642 -5.14 20.44 -18.05
C PRO A 642 -4.50 20.11 -19.41
N LYS A 643 -4.05 21.14 -20.15
CA LYS A 643 -3.38 20.95 -21.45
C LYS A 643 -2.00 20.31 -21.30
N LYS A 644 -1.21 20.76 -20.33
CA LYS A 644 0.11 20.19 -20.00
C LYS A 644 -0.03 18.74 -19.55
N LEU A 645 -0.97 18.47 -18.62
CA LEU A 645 -1.23 17.11 -18.18
C LEU A 645 -1.68 16.18 -19.31
N LYS A 646 -2.59 16.64 -20.17
CA LYS A 646 -3.02 15.84 -21.33
C LYS A 646 -1.85 15.53 -22.26
N TYR A 647 -0.93 16.48 -22.46
CA TYR A 647 0.27 16.28 -23.28
C TYR A 647 1.21 15.22 -22.66
N ALA A 648 1.55 15.37 -21.39
CA ALA A 648 2.46 14.47 -20.67
C ALA A 648 1.88 13.05 -20.56
N LEU A 649 0.65 12.94 -20.04
CA LEU A 649 0.04 11.65 -19.74
C LEU A 649 -0.33 10.86 -20.99
N LYS A 650 -0.88 11.50 -22.04
CA LYS A 650 -1.38 10.77 -23.22
C LYS A 650 -0.28 9.93 -23.90
N ARG A 651 0.95 10.45 -23.96
CA ARG A 651 2.05 9.79 -24.64
C ARG A 651 2.58 8.61 -23.85
N SER A 652 2.99 8.85 -22.60
CA SER A 652 3.53 7.80 -21.74
C SER A 652 2.47 6.73 -21.47
N ILE A 653 1.20 7.09 -21.22
CA ILE A 653 0.13 6.09 -21.03
C ILE A 653 -0.15 5.30 -22.32
N GLY A 654 -0.07 5.95 -23.49
CA GLY A 654 -0.26 5.26 -24.76
C GLY A 654 0.73 4.12 -24.99
N VAL A 655 1.99 4.31 -24.58
CA VAL A 655 3.03 3.27 -24.63
C VAL A 655 2.83 2.26 -23.50
N HIS A 656 2.70 2.75 -22.27
CA HIS A 656 2.77 1.92 -21.06
C HIS A 656 1.47 1.16 -20.76
N ALA A 657 0.33 1.52 -21.35
CA ALA A 657 -0.88 0.70 -21.27
C ALA A 657 -0.69 -0.71 -21.88
N ASN A 658 0.28 -0.92 -22.77
CA ASN A 658 0.58 -2.25 -23.27
C ASN A 658 1.16 -3.17 -22.19
N PHE A 659 1.84 -2.61 -21.19
CA PHE A 659 2.53 -3.37 -20.15
C PHE A 659 1.75 -3.39 -18.82
N TRP A 660 1.06 -2.29 -18.49
CA TRP A 660 0.46 -2.08 -17.17
C TRP A 660 -1.08 -2.11 -17.20
N PRO A 661 -1.74 -3.11 -16.57
CA PRO A 661 -3.19 -3.27 -16.61
C PRO A 661 -3.98 -2.09 -16.02
N SER A 662 -3.43 -1.40 -15.01
CA SER A 662 -4.04 -0.22 -14.39
C SER A 662 -4.18 0.96 -15.36
N LEU A 663 -3.28 1.04 -16.35
CA LEU A 663 -3.29 2.10 -17.37
C LEU A 663 -4.27 1.80 -18.51
N ARG A 664 -4.50 0.52 -18.88
CA ARG A 664 -5.45 0.13 -19.95
C ARG A 664 -6.88 0.60 -19.70
N LYS A 665 -7.27 0.69 -18.43
CA LYS A 665 -8.64 1.04 -18.01
C LYS A 665 -8.92 2.55 -18.03
N ARG A 666 -7.88 3.38 -18.21
CA ARG A 666 -8.02 4.84 -18.19
C ARG A 666 -8.18 5.36 -19.62
N LYS A 667 -9.44 5.51 -20.07
CA LYS A 667 -9.74 6.32 -21.27
C LYS A 667 -9.55 7.80 -20.90
N PHE A 668 -8.44 8.41 -21.31
CA PHE A 668 -8.31 9.87 -21.27
C PHE A 668 -9.16 10.46 -22.40
N ALA A 669 -10.35 10.97 -22.04
CA ALA A 669 -11.17 11.79 -22.93
C ALA A 669 -10.57 13.19 -23.07
#